data_AF-A0A0F2D1H9-F1
#
_entry.id   AF-A0A0F2D1H9-F1
#
_cell.length_a   1.000
_cell.length_b   1.000
_cell.length_c   1.000
_cell.angle_alpha   90.00
_cell.angle_beta   90.00
_cell.angle_gamma   90.00
#
_symmetry.space_group_name_H-M   'P 1'
#
loop_
_entity.id
_entity.type
_entity.pdbx_description
1 polymer ?
#
loop_
_entity_poly.entity_id
_entity_poly.type
_entity_poly.pdbx_seq_one_letter_code
_entity_poly.pdbx_strand_id
1 'polypeptide(L)'
;MLGLNFKGSWRQYQKQVLDRFQDYQADGHVHLVAAPGSGKTTIGIELIARFGNPALVLVPTVTIREQWVDRIQTAFLENEQKISDLVSQNLKEMKALTIVTYQAFHSAMNQLQSQEDGEEEDFVGFDLLASLRAQKVATLCLDECHHLRNEWWKSLEAFRKQYGPLKLISLTATPPYDSDPELWERYIRMCGEIDQEITVPELVKEDTLCPHQDFVYMCSPTAEEAERLKRFEETKWDYIHHLIVDPDFQIFVAGSKVLKGDISSDLLLEDPKYLSAMLIYMHSQGLTIPPSLQNLLGTQKLPALTSYWLETLLQSILYQTPDWYEDPDGYRKKLEADLKARGLVEKRQVYLVKSKASDQLLTQSLGKLSAIVDIFLTEYESLGQELRQLVLADYIRKDFATYLGDDQATISQLGVLPYFESIRRKAQEQEIPVSLAVLSGSVVILPTGVAAELKELLSQVPLSFSSIGHLDPKDYVQVGFPSSAKGIVAAVTELFQRGRIQVLVGTKSLLGEGWDAPCVNSLILGSFVGSFMLSNQMRGRAIRIWPGHPEKTSNIWHLVAVQAQALITLPGEEPRPESNQDLQTLSRRMEHFLGLAYNQESIETGLDRLDFPKPPFKKKQISEYNERVKSLSKDRAGLRKKWQDALVVADQLEIVTEVATQKQKIPVMLLLDALKWVRMSLLLLAVDLLVLLFRLRLIGVWWLTAACLLFLVFASWRYLRYKSPYKRLQSLGEQIRKALLDSGHLTDDQSRVHVEEDKENYMIFAYLKGGSMRDKELFAQTVGEFFAPVDNQRYLLKAEKVRQGQSPYYVVPSLFDKRKEEAQKFLDFLRPTIGRYHLVYTRTEAGRKILLEARIKALSNKNDRALTKKKVKSLLE
;
A
#
# COMPACT_ATOMS: atom_id res chain seq x y z
N MET A 1 -19.75 -7.63 37.75
CA MET A 1 -18.57 -8.08 36.98
C MET A 1 -19.00 -9.19 36.06
N LEU A 2 -18.51 -9.21 34.81
CA LEU A 2 -18.90 -10.18 33.77
C LEU A 2 -18.39 -11.61 34.02
N GLY A 3 -17.60 -11.85 35.08
CA GLY A 3 -17.10 -13.19 35.43
C GLY A 3 -16.08 -13.77 34.45
N LEU A 4 -15.49 -12.93 33.60
CA LEU A 4 -14.48 -13.32 32.62
C LEU A 4 -13.09 -13.17 33.24
N ASN A 5 -12.34 -14.28 33.34
CA ASN A 5 -10.97 -14.29 33.82
C ASN A 5 -10.09 -15.02 32.82
N PHE A 6 -9.05 -14.35 32.30
CA PHE A 6 -8.14 -14.99 31.36
C PHE A 6 -7.38 -16.15 32.03
N LYS A 7 -7.47 -17.34 31.45
CA LYS A 7 -6.80 -18.55 31.98
C LYS A 7 -5.32 -18.66 31.59
N GLY A 8 -4.85 -17.85 30.65
CA GLY A 8 -3.48 -17.88 30.15
C GLY A 8 -2.54 -16.88 30.83
N SER A 9 -1.30 -16.83 30.34
CA SER A 9 -0.32 -15.81 30.72
C SER A 9 -0.30 -14.65 29.72
N TRP A 10 -0.26 -13.42 30.22
CA TRP A 10 -0.10 -12.22 29.39
C TRP A 10 1.34 -12.10 28.88
N ARG A 11 1.47 -11.81 27.59
CA ARG A 11 2.76 -11.43 26.97
C ARG A 11 3.18 -10.02 27.42
N GLN A 12 4.44 -9.65 27.20
CA GLN A 12 4.97 -8.39 27.72
C GLN A 12 4.27 -7.19 27.08
N TYR A 13 4.12 -7.15 25.75
CA TYR A 13 3.34 -6.09 25.08
C TYR A 13 1.88 -6.06 25.56
N GLN A 14 1.24 -7.22 25.78
CA GLN A 14 -0.17 -7.28 26.23
C GLN A 14 -0.30 -6.70 27.62
N LYS A 15 0.65 -7.05 28.51
CA LYS A 15 0.70 -6.52 29.87
C LYS A 15 0.91 -5.01 29.86
N GLN A 16 1.79 -4.48 29.01
CA GLN A 16 1.99 -3.03 28.87
C GLN A 16 0.70 -2.30 28.47
N VAL A 17 -0.07 -2.86 27.53
CA VAL A 17 -1.38 -2.31 27.17
C VAL A 17 -2.31 -2.31 28.38
N LEU A 18 -2.38 -3.43 29.10
CA LEU A 18 -3.28 -3.61 30.23
C LEU A 18 -2.87 -2.82 31.49
N ASP A 19 -1.59 -2.56 31.70
CA ASP A 19 -1.08 -1.78 32.84
C ASP A 19 -1.48 -0.30 32.72
N ARG A 20 -1.73 0.20 31.50
CA ARG A 20 -2.26 1.54 31.20
C ARG A 20 -3.78 1.66 31.30
N PHE A 21 -4.49 0.64 31.80
CA PHE A 21 -5.95 0.63 31.84
C PHE A 21 -6.57 1.82 32.61
N GLN A 22 -5.87 2.35 33.62
CA GLN A 22 -6.36 3.50 34.38
C GLN A 22 -6.49 4.76 33.50
N ASP A 23 -5.56 4.96 32.57
CA ASP A 23 -5.58 6.09 31.63
C ASP A 23 -6.80 5.96 30.70
N TYR A 24 -6.99 4.78 30.12
CA TYR A 24 -8.13 4.50 29.26
C TYR A 24 -9.48 4.62 29.97
N GLN A 25 -9.51 4.28 31.26
CA GLN A 25 -10.71 4.40 32.07
C GLN A 25 -11.07 5.87 32.31
N ALA A 26 -10.08 6.75 32.47
CA ALA A 26 -10.29 8.19 32.60
C ALA A 26 -10.78 8.81 31.28
N ASP A 27 -10.20 8.38 30.15
CA ASP A 27 -10.52 8.91 28.82
C ASP A 27 -11.79 8.30 28.21
N GLY A 28 -12.26 7.19 28.76
CA GLY A 28 -13.46 6.49 28.30
C GLY A 28 -13.32 5.81 26.93
N HIS A 29 -12.10 5.71 26.39
CA HIS A 29 -11.83 4.99 25.15
C HIS A 29 -10.48 4.26 25.18
N VAL A 30 -10.37 3.23 24.36
CA VAL A 30 -9.13 2.50 24.04
C VAL A 30 -9.12 2.24 22.54
N HIS A 31 -8.07 2.64 21.85
CA HIS A 31 -7.85 2.33 20.45
C HIS A 31 -6.52 1.58 20.28
N LEU A 32 -6.63 0.28 20.03
CA LEU A 32 -5.51 -0.62 19.85
C LEU A 32 -5.33 -0.98 18.37
N VAL A 33 -4.19 -0.58 17.82
CA VAL A 33 -3.70 -1.06 16.53
C VAL A 33 -2.74 -2.20 16.80
N ALA A 34 -2.96 -3.38 16.24
CA ALA A 34 -2.03 -4.48 16.41
C ALA A 34 -2.04 -5.43 15.22
N ALA A 35 -0.84 -5.86 14.81
CA ALA A 35 -0.71 -6.81 13.70
C ALA A 35 -1.49 -8.12 13.95
N PRO A 36 -1.89 -8.86 12.90
CA PRO A 36 -2.53 -10.16 13.04
C PRO A 36 -1.69 -11.12 13.91
N GLY A 37 -2.35 -11.92 14.76
CA GLY A 37 -1.68 -12.87 15.67
C GLY A 37 -1.21 -12.28 17.02
N SER A 38 -1.29 -10.97 17.21
CA SER A 38 -1.02 -10.28 18.49
C SER A 38 -2.01 -10.62 19.64
N GLY A 39 -3.11 -11.29 19.34
CA GLY A 39 -4.15 -11.56 20.34
C GLY A 39 -5.05 -10.35 20.65
N LYS A 40 -5.30 -9.47 19.67
CA LYS A 40 -6.25 -8.34 19.78
C LYS A 40 -7.56 -8.71 20.45
N THR A 41 -8.19 -9.79 20.01
CA THR A 41 -9.45 -10.30 20.56
C THR A 41 -9.32 -10.61 22.06
N THR A 42 -8.23 -11.24 22.49
CA THR A 42 -7.97 -11.55 23.90
C THR A 42 -7.81 -10.29 24.73
N ILE A 43 -7.08 -9.29 24.24
CA ILE A 43 -6.95 -7.99 24.91
C ILE A 43 -8.31 -7.29 24.97
N GLY A 44 -9.07 -7.29 23.87
CA GLY A 44 -10.41 -6.69 23.81
C GLY A 44 -11.38 -7.29 24.82
N ILE A 45 -11.42 -8.62 24.94
CA ILE A 45 -12.26 -9.32 25.93
C ILE A 45 -11.85 -8.92 27.36
N GLU A 46 -10.55 -8.84 27.65
CA GLU A 46 -10.05 -8.41 28.95
C GLU A 46 -10.40 -6.94 29.26
N LEU A 47 -10.28 -6.03 28.28
CA LEU A 47 -10.70 -4.64 28.44
C LEU A 47 -12.21 -4.54 28.74
N ILE A 48 -13.03 -5.32 28.05
CA ILE A 48 -14.48 -5.42 28.33
C ILE A 48 -14.70 -5.91 29.77
N ALA A 49 -13.98 -6.96 30.19
CA ALA A 49 -14.08 -7.52 31.53
C ALA A 49 -13.72 -6.49 32.61
N ARG A 50 -12.63 -5.73 32.42
CA ARG A 50 -12.18 -4.67 33.34
C ARG A 50 -13.11 -3.48 33.39
N PHE A 51 -13.72 -3.08 32.26
CA PHE A 51 -14.77 -2.06 32.28
C PHE A 51 -16.02 -2.51 33.03
N GLY A 52 -16.30 -3.82 33.04
CA GLY A 52 -17.28 -4.47 33.92
C GLY A 52 -18.74 -4.21 33.58
N ASN A 53 -19.03 -3.55 32.45
CA ASN A 53 -20.36 -3.17 32.00
C ASN A 53 -20.87 -4.09 30.88
N PRO A 54 -22.20 -4.20 30.67
CA PRO A 54 -22.73 -4.86 29.48
C PRO A 54 -22.20 -4.23 28.20
N ALA A 55 -21.81 -5.08 27.25
CA ALA A 55 -21.04 -4.68 26.08
C ALA A 55 -21.67 -5.17 24.76
N LEU A 56 -21.63 -4.30 23.75
CA LEU A 56 -21.94 -4.61 22.37
C LEU A 56 -20.64 -4.69 21.58
N VAL A 57 -20.37 -5.83 20.94
CA VAL A 57 -19.20 -6.05 20.08
C VAL A 57 -19.67 -6.12 18.63
N LEU A 58 -19.10 -5.28 17.77
CA LEU A 58 -19.39 -5.23 16.35
C LEU A 58 -18.20 -5.77 15.55
N VAL A 59 -18.46 -6.77 14.70
CA VAL A 59 -17.45 -7.48 13.91
C VAL A 59 -17.81 -7.47 12.42
N PRO A 60 -16.83 -7.60 11.50
CA PRO A 60 -17.09 -7.51 10.06
C PRO A 60 -17.80 -8.72 9.45
N THR A 61 -17.64 -9.92 10.00
CA THR A 61 -18.19 -11.17 9.41
C THR A 61 -18.67 -12.15 10.47
N VAL A 62 -19.54 -13.09 10.07
CA VAL A 62 -20.01 -14.19 10.93
C VAL A 62 -18.86 -15.05 11.44
N THR A 63 -17.86 -15.35 10.61
CA THR A 63 -16.70 -16.14 11.04
C THR A 63 -15.91 -15.48 12.17
N ILE A 64 -15.78 -14.14 12.14
CA ILE A 64 -15.11 -13.41 13.24
C ILE A 64 -16.01 -13.39 14.49
N ARG A 65 -17.33 -13.28 14.34
CA ARG A 65 -18.28 -13.44 15.46
C ARG A 65 -18.09 -14.78 16.16
N GLU A 66 -18.03 -15.87 15.40
CA GLU A 66 -17.81 -17.22 15.94
C GLU A 66 -16.44 -17.33 16.65
N GLN A 67 -15.37 -16.74 16.10
CA GLN A 67 -14.06 -16.71 16.75
C GLN A 67 -14.06 -15.98 18.09
N TRP A 68 -14.80 -14.88 18.20
CA TRP A 68 -14.94 -14.16 19.46
C TRP A 68 -15.63 -15.04 20.51
N VAL A 69 -16.73 -15.69 20.14
CA VAL A 69 -17.47 -16.59 21.04
C VAL A 69 -16.60 -17.76 21.49
N ASP A 70 -15.93 -18.44 20.55
CA ASP A 70 -15.01 -19.54 20.82
C ASP A 70 -13.87 -19.10 21.75
N ARG A 71 -13.29 -17.91 21.53
CA ARG A 71 -12.22 -17.38 22.39
C ARG A 71 -12.69 -17.12 23.82
N ILE A 72 -13.91 -16.61 23.99
CA ILE A 72 -14.48 -16.37 25.32
C ILE A 72 -14.71 -17.70 26.03
N GLN A 73 -15.29 -18.68 25.34
CA GLN A 73 -15.55 -20.02 25.87
C GLN A 73 -14.26 -20.71 26.31
N THR A 74 -13.28 -20.77 25.42
CA THR A 74 -12.04 -21.54 25.63
C THR A 74 -11.08 -20.85 26.60
N ALA A 75 -10.91 -19.52 26.51
CA ALA A 75 -9.86 -18.81 27.22
C ALA A 75 -10.30 -18.04 28.48
N PHE A 76 -11.59 -17.72 28.65
CA PHE A 76 -12.06 -16.87 29.75
C PHE A 76 -13.10 -17.49 30.69
N LEU A 77 -13.80 -18.56 30.30
CA LEU A 77 -14.83 -19.20 31.12
C LEU A 77 -14.35 -20.51 31.75
N GLU A 78 -14.47 -20.66 33.08
CA GLU A 78 -14.14 -21.91 33.77
C GLU A 78 -15.11 -23.05 33.44
N ASN A 79 -16.41 -22.73 33.24
CA ASN A 79 -17.42 -23.68 32.80
C ASN A 79 -18.00 -23.23 31.46
N GLU A 80 -17.70 -24.00 30.41
CA GLU A 80 -18.13 -23.72 29.04
C GLU A 80 -19.66 -23.66 28.89
N GLN A 81 -20.42 -24.36 29.74
CA GLN A 81 -21.88 -24.34 29.68
C GLN A 81 -22.50 -22.99 30.06
N LYS A 82 -21.73 -22.06 30.68
CA LYS A 82 -22.20 -20.71 31.01
C LYS A 82 -22.12 -19.72 29.84
N ILE A 83 -21.54 -20.10 28.70
CA ILE A 83 -21.41 -19.24 27.52
C ILE A 83 -22.78 -18.74 27.06
N SER A 84 -23.79 -19.62 27.07
CA SER A 84 -25.16 -19.28 26.64
C SER A 84 -25.81 -18.26 27.55
N ASP A 85 -25.45 -18.17 28.83
CA ASP A 85 -26.07 -17.22 29.76
C ASP A 85 -25.43 -15.84 29.66
N LEU A 86 -24.17 -15.77 29.24
CA LEU A 86 -23.38 -14.54 29.18
C LEU A 86 -23.39 -13.89 27.80
N VAL A 87 -23.28 -14.70 26.75
CA VAL A 87 -23.03 -14.25 25.37
C VAL A 87 -24.26 -14.47 24.50
N SER A 88 -24.63 -13.43 23.74
CA SER A 88 -25.64 -13.51 22.70
C SER A 88 -25.05 -13.15 21.34
N GLN A 89 -25.55 -13.80 20.29
CA GLN A 89 -25.25 -13.49 18.89
C GLN A 89 -26.44 -12.85 18.17
N ASN A 90 -27.55 -12.61 18.88
CA ASN A 90 -28.81 -12.10 18.34
C ASN A 90 -29.21 -10.79 19.05
N LEU A 91 -29.45 -9.73 18.27
CA LEU A 91 -29.84 -8.41 18.80
C LEU A 91 -31.21 -8.39 19.46
N LYS A 92 -32.11 -9.31 19.14
CA LYS A 92 -33.44 -9.42 19.78
C LYS A 92 -33.36 -10.11 21.14
N GLU A 93 -32.33 -10.91 21.38
CA GLU A 93 -32.11 -11.68 22.61
C GLU A 93 -30.79 -11.27 23.28
N MET A 94 -30.63 -9.98 23.56
CA MET A 94 -29.40 -9.43 24.13
C MET A 94 -29.09 -10.01 25.52
N LYS A 95 -27.79 -10.21 25.75
CA LYS A 95 -27.21 -10.62 27.04
C LYS A 95 -26.12 -9.64 27.45
N ALA A 96 -25.45 -9.94 28.56
CA ALA A 96 -24.41 -9.07 29.11
C ALA A 96 -23.29 -8.79 28.10
N LEU A 97 -22.97 -9.76 27.24
CA LEU A 97 -22.09 -9.57 26.09
C LEU A 97 -22.85 -9.95 24.81
N THR A 98 -23.07 -8.98 23.92
CA THR A 98 -23.75 -9.23 22.64
C THR A 98 -22.77 -8.99 21.50
N ILE A 99 -22.54 -9.99 20.64
CA ILE A 99 -21.53 -9.96 19.57
C ILE A 99 -22.24 -10.15 18.24
N VAL A 100 -22.19 -9.16 17.35
CA VAL A 100 -22.98 -9.16 16.11
C VAL A 100 -22.20 -8.56 14.95
N THR A 101 -22.64 -8.81 13.72
CA THR A 101 -22.00 -8.22 12.54
C THR A 101 -22.41 -6.75 12.37
N TYR A 102 -21.56 -5.95 11.70
CA TYR A 102 -21.94 -4.58 11.33
C TYR A 102 -23.17 -4.54 10.41
N GLN A 103 -23.37 -5.58 9.59
CA GLN A 103 -24.54 -5.70 8.75
C GLN A 103 -25.82 -5.91 9.58
N ALA A 104 -25.83 -6.85 10.53
CA ALA A 104 -26.95 -7.06 11.44
C ALA A 104 -27.26 -5.79 12.25
N PHE A 105 -26.23 -5.11 12.75
CA PHE A 105 -26.37 -3.83 13.45
C PHE A 105 -26.98 -2.74 12.56
N HIS A 106 -26.51 -2.59 11.32
CA HIS A 106 -27.04 -1.63 10.37
C HIS A 106 -28.52 -1.91 10.04
N SER A 107 -28.87 -3.17 9.80
CA SER A 107 -30.26 -3.55 9.54
C SER A 107 -31.16 -3.33 10.75
N ALA A 108 -30.69 -3.62 11.97
CA ALA A 108 -31.43 -3.33 13.19
C ALA A 108 -31.64 -1.83 13.43
N MET A 109 -30.62 -0.99 13.18
CA MET A 109 -30.71 0.47 13.33
C MET A 109 -31.71 1.08 12.33
N ASN A 110 -31.84 0.49 11.15
CA ASN A 110 -32.71 0.97 10.07
C ASN A 110 -34.03 0.20 9.94
N GLN A 111 -34.30 -0.77 10.82
CA GLN A 111 -35.48 -1.65 10.80
C GLN A 111 -35.69 -2.38 9.47
N LEU A 112 -34.61 -2.94 8.92
CA LEU A 112 -34.59 -3.66 7.65
C LEU A 112 -34.47 -5.17 7.86
N GLN A 113 -34.85 -5.94 6.85
CA GLN A 113 -34.51 -7.36 6.78
C GLN A 113 -33.02 -7.53 6.46
N SER A 114 -32.35 -8.47 7.14
CA SER A 114 -30.97 -8.86 6.87
C SER A 114 -30.88 -10.32 6.47
N GLN A 115 -30.07 -10.60 5.45
CA GLN A 115 -29.66 -11.93 5.04
C GLN A 115 -28.13 -11.97 4.98
N GLU A 116 -27.49 -12.78 5.81
CA GLU A 116 -26.02 -12.91 5.88
C GLU A 116 -25.63 -14.38 6.15
N ASP A 117 -24.81 -14.99 5.31
CA ASP A 117 -24.34 -16.39 5.42
C ASP A 117 -25.44 -17.44 5.73
N GLY A 118 -26.66 -17.22 5.22
CA GLY A 118 -27.81 -18.11 5.41
C GLY A 118 -28.64 -17.82 6.67
N GLU A 119 -28.27 -16.81 7.47
CA GLU A 119 -29.07 -16.29 8.58
C GLU A 119 -30.00 -15.18 8.07
N GLU A 120 -31.31 -15.38 8.20
CA GLU A 120 -32.33 -14.37 7.91
C GLU A 120 -32.91 -13.81 9.21
N GLU A 121 -32.76 -12.50 9.41
CA GLU A 121 -33.32 -11.78 10.55
C GLU A 121 -34.14 -10.58 10.08
N ASP A 122 -35.38 -10.48 10.57
CA ASP A 122 -36.28 -9.36 10.25
C ASP A 122 -36.30 -8.33 11.38
N PHE A 123 -35.76 -7.14 11.17
CA PHE A 123 -35.78 -6.06 12.18
C PHE A 123 -36.90 -5.04 11.99
N VAL A 124 -37.87 -5.29 11.11
CA VAL A 124 -39.02 -4.39 10.94
C VAL A 124 -39.78 -4.26 12.26
N GLY A 125 -39.92 -3.02 12.74
CA GLY A 125 -40.58 -2.71 14.02
C GLY A 125 -39.74 -2.99 15.27
N PHE A 126 -38.47 -3.38 15.13
CA PHE A 126 -37.56 -3.58 16.26
C PHE A 126 -36.89 -2.25 16.68
N ASP A 127 -37.03 -1.86 17.94
CA ASP A 127 -36.33 -0.69 18.50
C ASP A 127 -35.01 -1.12 19.17
N LEU A 128 -33.92 -1.00 18.41
CA LEU A 128 -32.58 -1.30 18.88
C LEU A 128 -32.16 -0.44 20.07
N LEU A 129 -32.47 0.87 20.06
CA LEU A 129 -32.03 1.81 21.10
C LEU A 129 -32.75 1.53 22.42
N ALA A 130 -34.05 1.25 22.37
CA ALA A 130 -34.82 0.84 23.54
C ALA A 130 -34.27 -0.46 24.15
N SER A 131 -33.95 -1.44 23.29
CA SER A 131 -33.40 -2.74 23.73
C SER A 131 -32.03 -2.58 24.40
N LEU A 132 -31.14 -1.78 23.80
CA LEU A 132 -29.83 -1.48 24.39
C LEU A 132 -29.94 -0.71 25.71
N ARG A 133 -30.91 0.21 25.85
CA ARG A 133 -31.17 0.93 27.12
C ARG A 133 -31.70 -0.01 28.20
N ALA A 134 -32.59 -0.93 27.84
CA ALA A 134 -33.12 -1.93 28.76
C ALA A 134 -32.01 -2.83 29.35
N GLN A 135 -31.04 -3.21 28.51
CA GLN A 135 -29.87 -4.00 28.91
C GLN A 135 -28.73 -3.18 29.53
N LYS A 136 -28.88 -1.85 29.63
CA LYS A 136 -27.87 -0.92 30.19
C LYS A 136 -26.48 -1.09 29.56
N VAL A 137 -26.44 -1.28 28.24
CA VAL A 137 -25.18 -1.38 27.49
C VAL A 137 -24.39 -0.09 27.67
N ALA A 138 -23.16 -0.19 28.18
CA ALA A 138 -22.31 0.97 28.43
C ALA A 138 -20.91 0.84 27.82
N THR A 139 -20.61 -0.29 27.16
CA THR A 139 -19.36 -0.51 26.43
C THR A 139 -19.66 -0.86 24.98
N LEU A 140 -18.98 -0.22 24.04
CA LEU A 140 -19.00 -0.53 22.61
C LEU A 140 -17.62 -0.98 22.17
N CYS A 141 -17.51 -2.18 21.61
CA CYS A 141 -16.28 -2.69 21.01
C CYS A 141 -16.44 -2.74 19.49
N LEU A 142 -15.54 -2.08 18.77
CA LEU A 142 -15.48 -2.06 17.32
C LEU A 142 -14.27 -2.87 16.86
N ASP A 143 -14.48 -3.99 16.19
CA ASP A 143 -13.41 -4.78 15.58
C ASP A 143 -13.32 -4.45 14.09
N GLU A 144 -12.12 -4.16 13.60
CA GLU A 144 -11.80 -3.78 12.22
C GLU A 144 -12.70 -2.67 11.62
N CYS A 145 -12.94 -1.59 12.40
CA CYS A 145 -13.81 -0.44 12.04
C CYS A 145 -13.40 0.30 10.74
N HIS A 146 -12.21 0.05 10.19
CA HIS A 146 -11.69 0.77 9.02
C HIS A 146 -12.19 0.22 7.66
N HIS A 147 -12.93 -0.89 7.63
CA HIS A 147 -13.49 -1.48 6.39
C HIS A 147 -14.96 -1.23 6.16
N LEU A 148 -15.57 -0.39 6.98
CA LEU A 148 -17.01 -0.25 6.96
C LEU A 148 -17.47 0.40 5.65
N ARG A 149 -18.54 -0.16 5.09
CA ARG A 149 -19.27 0.47 3.99
C ARG A 149 -19.79 1.83 4.46
N ASN A 150 -19.94 2.76 3.53
CA ASN A 150 -20.43 4.12 3.84
C ASN A 150 -21.78 4.12 4.57
N GLU A 151 -22.65 3.15 4.29
CA GLU A 151 -23.94 2.98 4.95
C GLU A 151 -23.79 2.55 6.42
N TRP A 152 -22.90 1.59 6.68
CA TRP A 152 -22.60 1.13 8.05
C TRP A 152 -21.99 2.25 8.89
N TRP A 153 -21.12 3.08 8.30
CA TRP A 153 -20.62 4.29 8.95
C TRP A 153 -21.74 5.25 9.36
N LYS A 154 -22.74 5.49 8.48
CA LYS A 154 -23.87 6.37 8.80
C LYS A 154 -24.68 5.85 9.97
N SER A 155 -24.95 4.54 10.03
CA SER A 155 -25.67 3.93 11.15
C SER A 155 -24.91 4.03 12.46
N LEU A 156 -23.59 3.84 12.45
CA LEU A 156 -22.75 4.02 13.65
C LEU A 156 -22.70 5.47 14.12
N GLU A 157 -22.54 6.43 13.21
CA GLU A 157 -22.56 7.85 13.53
C GLU A 157 -23.92 8.28 14.08
N ALA A 158 -25.01 7.77 13.52
CA ALA A 158 -26.37 7.99 14.03
C ALA A 158 -26.55 7.39 15.42
N PHE A 159 -26.06 6.17 15.64
CA PHE A 159 -26.09 5.49 16.94
C PHE A 159 -25.34 6.29 18.01
N ARG A 160 -24.09 6.71 17.75
CA ARG A 160 -23.29 7.49 18.71
C ARG A 160 -23.91 8.85 19.06
N LYS A 161 -24.70 9.44 18.15
CA LYS A 161 -25.42 10.69 18.44
C LYS A 161 -26.67 10.47 19.30
N GLN A 162 -27.33 9.32 19.17
CA GLN A 162 -28.62 9.02 19.82
C GLN A 162 -28.49 8.24 21.13
N TYR A 163 -27.40 7.50 21.30
CA TYR A 163 -27.09 6.69 22.48
C TYR A 163 -26.00 7.41 23.31
N GLY A 164 -26.18 7.44 24.63
CA GLY A 164 -25.38 8.25 25.57
C GLY A 164 -23.88 7.91 25.61
N PRO A 165 -23.11 8.48 26.56
CA PRO A 165 -21.67 8.24 26.63
C PRO A 165 -21.38 6.75 26.83
N LEU A 166 -20.68 6.16 25.87
CA LEU A 166 -20.25 4.76 25.88
C LEU A 166 -18.74 4.72 26.12
N LYS A 167 -18.30 3.71 26.87
CA LYS A 167 -16.88 3.35 26.89
C LYS A 167 -16.55 2.66 25.57
N LEU A 168 -15.53 3.15 24.87
CA LEU A 168 -15.21 2.68 23.53
C LEU A 168 -13.97 1.79 23.55
N ILE A 169 -14.03 0.66 22.86
CA ILE A 169 -12.86 -0.16 22.54
C ILE A 169 -12.82 -0.28 21.02
N SER A 170 -11.69 0.06 20.41
CA SER A 170 -11.50 -0.06 18.97
C SER A 170 -10.27 -0.91 18.73
N LEU A 171 -10.43 -1.98 17.93
CA LEU A 171 -9.40 -2.95 17.64
C LEU A 171 -9.19 -2.98 16.13
N THR A 172 -7.96 -2.78 15.67
CA THR A 172 -7.68 -2.92 14.25
C THR A 172 -6.26 -3.42 13.96
N ALA A 173 -6.05 -4.03 12.80
CA ALA A 173 -4.71 -4.34 12.30
C ALA A 173 -4.12 -3.27 11.37
N THR A 174 -4.96 -2.50 10.68
CA THR A 174 -4.53 -1.72 9.52
C THR A 174 -5.28 -0.38 9.43
N PRO A 175 -5.00 0.58 10.33
CA PRO A 175 -5.64 1.88 10.29
C PRO A 175 -5.36 2.61 8.96
N PRO A 176 -6.27 3.48 8.50
CA PRO A 176 -6.21 4.07 7.16
C PRO A 176 -5.25 5.27 7.10
N TYR A 177 -3.95 5.06 7.40
CA TYR A 177 -2.93 6.12 7.44
C TYR A 177 -2.82 6.92 6.14
N ASP A 178 -2.97 6.25 4.99
CA ASP A 178 -2.80 6.84 3.66
C ASP A 178 -4.13 7.29 3.02
N SER A 179 -5.18 7.47 3.85
CA SER A 179 -6.48 7.93 3.38
C SER A 179 -6.59 9.46 3.37
N ASP A 180 -7.61 9.97 2.66
CA ASP A 180 -7.91 11.41 2.67
C ASP A 180 -8.07 11.92 4.12
N PRO A 181 -7.60 13.14 4.44
CA PRO A 181 -7.70 13.69 5.80
C PRO A 181 -9.10 13.64 6.41
N GLU A 182 -10.15 13.78 5.58
CA GLU A 182 -11.55 13.69 6.01
C GLU A 182 -11.95 12.27 6.44
N LEU A 183 -11.46 11.24 5.73
CA LEU A 183 -11.70 9.83 6.10
C LEU A 183 -10.96 9.49 7.40
N TRP A 184 -9.73 9.97 7.56
CA TRP A 184 -8.99 9.82 8.79
C TRP A 184 -9.67 10.52 9.98
N GLU A 185 -10.10 11.77 9.82
CA GLU A 185 -10.84 12.51 10.86
C GLU A 185 -12.14 11.81 11.23
N ARG A 186 -12.87 11.28 10.23
CA ARG A 186 -14.08 10.48 10.46
C ARG A 186 -13.77 9.23 11.27
N TYR A 187 -12.70 8.53 10.93
CA TYR A 187 -12.23 7.32 11.61
C TYR A 187 -11.86 7.59 13.07
N ILE A 188 -11.01 8.59 13.34
CA ILE A 188 -10.60 8.97 14.70
C ILE A 188 -11.78 9.48 15.52
N ARG A 189 -12.68 10.28 14.94
CA ARG A 189 -13.90 10.72 15.64
C ARG A 189 -14.77 9.54 16.10
N MET A 190 -14.75 8.44 15.36
CA MET A 190 -15.50 7.24 15.72
C MET A 190 -14.74 6.35 16.71
N CYS A 191 -13.48 6.02 16.41
CA CYS A 191 -12.70 4.98 17.09
C CYS A 191 -11.80 5.53 18.23
N GLY A 192 -11.57 6.86 18.30
CA GLY A 192 -10.64 7.53 19.23
C GLY A 192 -9.23 7.71 18.66
N GLU A 193 -8.38 8.49 19.31
CA GLU A 193 -6.94 8.56 18.96
C GLU A 193 -6.28 7.21 19.25
N ILE A 194 -5.25 6.85 18.48
CA ILE A 194 -4.58 5.55 18.65
C ILE A 194 -3.73 5.58 19.93
N ASP A 195 -4.11 4.77 20.91
CA ASP A 195 -3.42 4.69 22.21
C ASP A 195 -2.17 3.81 22.15
N GLN A 196 -2.26 2.66 21.46
CA GLN A 196 -1.20 1.67 21.38
C GLN A 196 -1.12 1.08 19.96
N GLU A 197 0.10 0.93 19.46
CA GLU A 197 0.38 0.23 18.20
C GLU A 197 1.39 -0.89 18.43
N ILE A 198 1.00 -2.13 18.10
CA ILE A 198 1.84 -3.33 18.24
C ILE A 198 2.25 -3.84 16.86
N THR A 199 3.55 -3.86 16.63
CA THR A 199 4.15 -4.06 15.31
C THR A 199 4.54 -5.52 15.07
N VAL A 200 4.66 -5.95 13.80
CA VAL A 200 5.10 -7.32 13.47
C VAL A 200 6.50 -7.63 14.06
N PRO A 201 7.50 -6.75 13.95
CA PRO A 201 8.83 -7.01 14.51
C PRO A 201 8.84 -7.23 16.03
N GLU A 202 8.05 -6.47 16.78
CA GLU A 202 7.89 -6.68 18.23
C GLU A 202 7.29 -8.05 18.54
N LEU A 203 6.29 -8.47 17.77
CA LEU A 203 5.67 -9.78 17.94
C LEU A 203 6.60 -10.95 17.58
N VAL A 204 7.52 -10.77 16.63
CA VAL A 204 8.56 -11.76 16.35
C VAL A 204 9.60 -11.78 17.48
N LYS A 205 9.98 -10.61 18.01
CA LYS A 205 10.90 -10.49 19.15
C LYS A 205 10.37 -11.18 20.41
N GLU A 206 9.07 -11.12 20.65
CA GLU A 206 8.40 -11.78 21.78
C GLU A 206 7.94 -13.23 21.47
N ASP A 207 8.47 -13.87 20.44
CA ASP A 207 8.13 -15.26 20.04
C ASP A 207 6.62 -15.50 19.93
N THR A 208 5.88 -14.47 19.49
CA THR A 208 4.43 -14.51 19.28
C THR A 208 4.08 -14.80 17.83
N LEU A 209 4.91 -14.29 16.92
CA LEU A 209 4.90 -14.62 15.51
C LEU A 209 6.19 -15.36 15.17
N CYS A 210 6.09 -16.34 14.28
CA CYS A 210 7.29 -17.03 13.81
C CYS A 210 8.08 -16.14 12.83
N PRO A 211 9.41 -16.31 12.76
CA PRO A 211 10.23 -15.71 11.72
C PRO A 211 9.68 -16.07 10.33
N HIS A 212 9.57 -15.07 9.46
CA HIS A 212 8.95 -15.24 8.16
C HIS A 212 9.57 -14.35 7.08
N GLN A 213 9.36 -14.69 5.82
CA GLN A 213 9.81 -13.88 4.69
C GLN A 213 8.77 -13.81 3.59
N ASP A 214 8.57 -12.61 3.04
CA ASP A 214 7.84 -12.40 1.80
C ASP A 214 8.79 -12.63 0.61
N PHE A 215 8.44 -13.55 -0.27
CA PHE A 215 9.11 -13.81 -1.53
C PHE A 215 8.22 -13.42 -2.70
N VAL A 216 8.81 -12.81 -3.73
CA VAL A 216 8.10 -12.48 -4.98
C VAL A 216 8.64 -13.38 -6.07
N TYR A 217 7.76 -14.13 -6.74
CA TYR A 217 8.10 -14.93 -7.91
C TYR A 217 7.60 -14.26 -9.17
N MET A 218 8.51 -14.05 -10.13
CA MET A 218 8.20 -13.40 -11.39
C MET A 218 7.80 -14.45 -12.43
N CYS A 219 6.60 -14.36 -12.97
CA CYS A 219 6.17 -15.20 -14.07
C CYS A 219 6.14 -14.43 -15.40
N SER A 220 6.46 -15.13 -16.49
CA SER A 220 6.25 -14.61 -17.85
C SER A 220 4.91 -15.10 -18.38
N PRO A 221 4.21 -14.31 -19.23
CA PRO A 221 3.03 -14.79 -19.93
C PRO A 221 3.34 -16.03 -20.77
N THR A 222 2.33 -16.86 -21.02
CA THR A 222 2.46 -18.02 -21.92
C THR A 222 2.83 -17.57 -23.34
N ALA A 223 3.30 -18.49 -24.18
CA ALA A 223 3.65 -18.15 -25.57
C ALA A 223 2.46 -17.55 -26.35
N GLU A 224 1.26 -18.08 -26.13
CA GLU A 224 0.02 -17.58 -26.73
C GLU A 224 -0.38 -16.20 -26.19
N GLU A 225 -0.30 -16.00 -24.88
CA GLU A 225 -0.55 -14.72 -24.22
C GLU A 225 0.45 -13.65 -24.69
N ALA A 226 1.73 -13.99 -24.78
CA ALA A 226 2.80 -13.12 -25.23
C ALA A 226 2.61 -12.72 -26.70
N GLU A 227 2.19 -13.64 -27.57
CA GLU A 227 1.89 -13.37 -28.97
C GLU A 227 0.65 -12.46 -29.10
N ARG A 228 -0.38 -12.68 -28.29
CA ARG A 228 -1.57 -11.80 -28.26
C ARG A 228 -1.22 -10.38 -27.80
N LEU A 229 -0.41 -10.25 -26.76
CA LEU A 229 0.09 -8.95 -26.28
C LEU A 229 0.94 -8.26 -27.36
N LYS A 230 1.83 -9.02 -28.02
CA LYS A 230 2.68 -8.50 -29.09
C LYS A 230 1.85 -7.99 -30.26
N ARG A 231 0.88 -8.77 -30.76
CA ARG A 231 -0.02 -8.34 -31.85
C ARG A 231 -0.83 -7.10 -31.49
N PHE A 232 -1.28 -7.01 -30.23
CA PHE A 232 -1.98 -5.82 -29.74
C PHE A 232 -1.07 -4.58 -29.77
N GLU A 233 0.17 -4.70 -29.28
CA GLU A 233 1.15 -3.61 -29.30
C GLU A 233 1.54 -3.21 -30.73
N GLU A 234 1.78 -4.18 -31.63
CA GLU A 234 2.09 -3.92 -33.05
C GLU A 234 0.92 -3.20 -33.73
N THR A 235 -0.31 -3.72 -33.61
CA THR A 235 -1.52 -3.10 -34.19
C THR A 235 -1.74 -1.68 -33.67
N LYS A 236 -1.49 -1.45 -32.37
CA LYS A 236 -1.57 -0.13 -31.74
C LYS A 236 -0.55 0.82 -32.36
N TRP A 237 0.72 0.46 -32.37
CA TRP A 237 1.78 1.36 -32.82
C TRP A 237 1.78 1.57 -34.33
N ASP A 238 1.43 0.56 -35.12
CA ASP A 238 1.22 0.72 -36.57
C ASP A 238 0.14 1.75 -36.86
N TYR A 239 -0.99 1.69 -36.15
CA TYR A 239 -2.04 2.70 -36.30
C TYR A 239 -1.59 4.08 -35.83
N ILE A 240 -0.92 4.16 -34.67
CA ILE A 240 -0.45 5.44 -34.11
C ILE A 240 0.61 6.10 -34.99
N HIS A 241 1.54 5.34 -35.55
CA HIS A 241 2.54 5.86 -36.49
C HIS A 241 1.89 6.40 -37.75
N HIS A 242 0.87 5.71 -38.30
CA HIS A 242 0.10 6.23 -39.43
C HIS A 242 -0.72 7.48 -39.05
N LEU A 243 -1.37 7.48 -37.89
CA LEU A 243 -2.22 8.59 -37.44
C LEU A 243 -1.44 9.90 -37.26
N ILE A 244 -0.22 9.85 -36.71
CA ILE A 244 0.61 11.04 -36.46
C ILE A 244 0.98 11.78 -37.76
N VAL A 245 1.17 11.03 -38.85
CA VAL A 245 1.55 11.59 -40.16
C VAL A 245 0.37 11.72 -41.12
N ASP A 246 -0.84 11.31 -40.70
CA ASP A 246 -2.06 11.39 -41.51
C ASP A 246 -2.39 12.86 -41.84
N PRO A 247 -2.43 13.25 -43.12
CA PRO A 247 -2.78 14.61 -43.52
C PRO A 247 -4.15 15.05 -42.99
N ASP A 248 -5.14 14.16 -42.93
CA ASP A 248 -6.46 14.48 -42.42
C ASP A 248 -6.42 14.81 -40.92
N PHE A 249 -5.63 14.04 -40.15
CA PHE A 249 -5.41 14.31 -38.73
C PHE A 249 -4.68 15.64 -38.50
N GLN A 250 -3.67 15.94 -39.31
CA GLN A 250 -2.94 17.21 -39.24
C GLN A 250 -3.83 18.40 -39.55
N ILE A 251 -4.64 18.32 -40.61
CA ILE A 251 -5.61 19.37 -40.99
C ILE A 251 -6.63 19.56 -39.87
N PHE A 252 -7.14 18.47 -39.30
CA PHE A 252 -8.12 18.53 -38.21
C PHE A 252 -7.58 19.25 -36.97
N VAL A 253 -6.35 18.94 -36.54
CA VAL A 253 -5.72 19.60 -35.38
C VAL A 253 -5.36 21.05 -35.71
N ALA A 254 -4.83 21.33 -36.90
CA ALA A 254 -4.48 22.68 -37.35
C ALA A 254 -5.70 23.58 -37.55
N GLY A 255 -6.86 23.01 -37.90
CA GLY A 255 -8.14 23.70 -38.05
C GLY A 255 -8.84 24.06 -36.74
N SER A 256 -8.23 23.76 -35.58
CA SER A 256 -8.82 24.04 -34.27
C SER A 256 -9.07 25.53 -34.02
N LYS A 257 -10.16 25.83 -33.31
CA LYS A 257 -10.54 27.19 -32.88
C LYS A 257 -9.48 27.84 -32.00
N VAL A 258 -8.70 27.02 -31.28
CA VAL A 258 -7.56 27.45 -30.46
C VAL A 258 -6.53 28.19 -31.30
N LEU A 259 -6.21 27.66 -32.48
CA LEU A 259 -5.18 28.21 -33.37
C LEU A 259 -5.69 29.40 -34.18
N LYS A 260 -7.00 29.43 -34.47
CA LYS A 260 -7.69 30.57 -35.10
C LYS A 260 -7.81 31.78 -34.16
N GLY A 261 -7.68 31.57 -32.85
CA GLY A 261 -7.84 32.61 -31.83
C GLY A 261 -9.29 32.83 -31.40
N ASP A 262 -10.19 31.91 -31.74
CA ASP A 262 -11.63 32.01 -31.45
C ASP A 262 -11.96 31.63 -29.99
N ILE A 263 -10.98 31.16 -29.24
CA ILE A 263 -11.13 30.75 -27.83
C ILE A 263 -10.38 31.73 -26.94
N SER A 264 -11.06 32.19 -25.89
CA SER A 264 -10.47 33.10 -24.90
C SER A 264 -9.27 32.45 -24.19
N SER A 265 -8.27 33.27 -23.87
CA SER A 265 -7.08 32.80 -23.15
C SER A 265 -7.44 32.22 -21.77
N ASP A 266 -8.50 32.70 -21.14
CA ASP A 266 -8.98 32.18 -19.84
C ASP A 266 -9.46 30.72 -19.93
N LEU A 267 -10.20 30.37 -20.98
CA LEU A 267 -10.72 29.01 -21.20
C LEU A 267 -9.58 28.03 -21.52
N LEU A 268 -8.58 28.45 -22.32
CA LEU A 268 -7.40 27.64 -22.62
C LEU A 268 -6.56 27.33 -21.38
N LEU A 269 -6.59 28.23 -20.40
CA LEU A 269 -5.85 28.09 -19.15
C LEU A 269 -6.61 27.24 -18.10
N GLU A 270 -7.89 26.90 -18.31
CA GLU A 270 -8.61 25.94 -17.45
C GLU A 270 -8.06 24.52 -17.62
N ASP A 271 -7.74 24.14 -18.86
CA ASP A 271 -7.18 22.82 -19.20
C ASP A 271 -5.82 22.91 -19.93
N PRO A 272 -4.77 23.40 -19.26
CA PRO A 272 -3.50 23.74 -19.90
C PRO A 272 -2.72 22.52 -20.42
N LYS A 273 -3.02 21.33 -19.89
CA LYS A 273 -2.42 20.06 -20.35
C LYS A 273 -2.84 19.71 -21.79
N TYR A 274 -4.09 20.01 -22.18
CA TYR A 274 -4.60 19.74 -23.53
C TYR A 274 -4.04 20.74 -24.53
N LEU A 275 -3.94 22.02 -24.13
CA LEU A 275 -3.24 23.03 -24.93
C LEU A 275 -1.78 22.63 -25.16
N SER A 276 -1.07 22.21 -24.11
CA SER A 276 0.32 21.76 -24.22
C SER A 276 0.45 20.59 -25.19
N ALA A 277 -0.42 19.58 -25.08
CA ALA A 277 -0.42 18.42 -25.95
C ALA A 277 -0.61 18.79 -27.43
N MET A 278 -1.54 19.70 -27.73
CA MET A 278 -1.78 20.22 -29.08
C MET A 278 -0.55 20.94 -29.64
N LEU A 279 0.05 21.84 -28.86
CA LEU A 279 1.20 22.63 -29.30
C LEU A 279 2.47 21.78 -29.46
N ILE A 280 2.68 20.78 -28.60
CA ILE A 280 3.78 19.81 -28.72
C ILE A 280 3.62 18.97 -29.99
N TYR A 281 2.40 18.53 -30.31
CA TYR A 281 2.12 17.82 -31.56
C TYR A 281 2.40 18.70 -32.78
N MET A 282 1.90 19.94 -32.82
CA MET A 282 2.18 20.86 -33.92
C MET A 282 3.67 21.12 -34.12
N HIS A 283 4.40 21.32 -33.03
CA HIS A 283 5.85 21.52 -33.08
C HIS A 283 6.57 20.31 -33.68
N SER A 284 6.14 19.08 -33.31
CA SER A 284 6.70 17.85 -33.85
C SER A 284 6.48 17.67 -35.35
N GLN A 285 5.38 18.22 -35.89
CA GLN A 285 5.05 18.17 -37.32
C GLN A 285 5.62 19.36 -38.11
N GLY A 286 6.38 20.27 -37.47
CA GLY A 286 6.92 21.47 -38.12
C GLY A 286 5.86 22.51 -38.51
N LEU A 287 4.66 22.44 -37.93
CA LEU A 287 3.57 23.38 -38.21
C LEU A 287 3.78 24.73 -37.51
N THR A 288 3.30 25.80 -38.12
CA THR A 288 3.41 27.16 -37.58
C THR A 288 2.51 27.35 -36.36
N ILE A 289 3.09 27.69 -35.21
CA ILE A 289 2.35 27.99 -33.98
C ILE A 289 2.21 29.51 -33.85
N PRO A 290 1.00 30.04 -33.63
CA PRO A 290 0.79 31.47 -33.37
C PRO A 290 1.65 32.01 -32.21
N PRO A 291 2.31 33.18 -32.37
CA PRO A 291 3.14 33.76 -31.31
C PRO A 291 2.40 34.03 -29.99
N SER A 292 1.09 34.33 -30.06
CA SER A 292 0.22 34.51 -28.89
C SER A 292 0.17 33.27 -27.99
N LEU A 293 0.08 32.07 -28.59
CA LEU A 293 0.03 30.80 -27.87
C LEU A 293 1.41 30.36 -27.36
N GLN A 294 2.49 30.67 -28.09
CA GLN A 294 3.85 30.47 -27.58
C GLN A 294 4.15 31.34 -26.37
N ASN A 295 3.70 32.61 -26.38
CA ASN A 295 3.83 33.51 -25.24
C ASN A 295 2.98 33.06 -24.05
N LEU A 296 1.83 32.43 -24.29
CA LEU A 296 0.95 31.90 -23.24
C LEU A 296 1.59 30.72 -22.49
N LEU A 297 2.39 29.89 -23.16
CA LEU A 297 3.18 28.80 -22.54
C LEU A 297 4.39 29.29 -21.73
N GLY A 298 4.89 30.50 -21.99
CA GLY A 298 6.06 31.07 -21.30
C GLY A 298 7.39 30.37 -21.60
N THR A 299 7.46 29.50 -22.62
CA THR A 299 8.67 28.74 -22.99
C THR A 299 8.88 28.71 -24.50
N GLN A 300 10.09 29.05 -24.96
CA GLN A 300 10.46 28.96 -26.39
C GLN A 300 10.86 27.54 -26.83
N LYS A 301 11.13 26.63 -25.88
CA LYS A 301 11.52 25.24 -26.15
C LYS A 301 10.42 24.30 -25.67
N LEU A 302 9.68 23.73 -26.62
CA LEU A 302 8.72 22.67 -26.35
C LEU A 302 9.44 21.31 -26.27
N PRO A 303 8.99 20.39 -25.40
CA PRO A 303 9.54 19.04 -25.35
C PRO A 303 9.16 18.25 -26.62
N ALA A 304 9.85 17.14 -26.86
CA ALA A 304 9.48 16.21 -27.93
C ALA A 304 8.10 15.58 -27.69
N LEU A 305 7.42 15.20 -28.78
CA LEU A 305 6.17 14.44 -28.71
C LEU A 305 6.43 13.09 -28.05
N THR A 306 5.65 12.77 -27.04
CA THR A 306 5.71 11.48 -26.32
C THR A 306 4.35 10.80 -26.35
N SER A 307 4.33 9.49 -26.11
CA SER A 307 3.10 8.69 -25.91
C SER A 307 2.09 9.35 -24.96
N TYR A 308 2.55 9.92 -23.84
CA TYR A 308 1.71 10.67 -22.90
C TYR A 308 1.06 11.91 -23.51
N TRP A 309 1.82 12.70 -24.26
CA TRP A 309 1.30 13.91 -24.89
C TRP A 309 0.31 13.56 -26.01
N LEU A 310 0.57 12.50 -26.75
CA LEU A 310 -0.36 12.02 -27.77
C LEU A 310 -1.66 11.48 -27.15
N GLU A 311 -1.57 10.68 -26.09
CA GLU A 311 -2.75 10.20 -25.34
C GLU A 311 -3.58 11.38 -24.82
N THR A 312 -2.91 12.39 -24.25
CA THR A 312 -3.53 13.63 -23.78
C THR A 312 -4.23 14.39 -24.92
N LEU A 313 -3.61 14.46 -26.10
CA LEU A 313 -4.20 15.10 -27.29
C LEU A 313 -5.43 14.33 -27.81
N LEU A 314 -5.36 13.01 -27.91
CA LEU A 314 -6.51 12.20 -28.35
C LEU A 314 -7.67 12.30 -27.34
N GLN A 315 -7.36 12.31 -26.04
CA GLN A 315 -8.36 12.50 -24.99
C GLN A 315 -9.04 13.89 -25.08
N SER A 316 -8.27 14.93 -25.41
CA SER A 316 -8.75 16.29 -25.69
C SER A 316 -9.76 16.29 -26.83
N ILE A 317 -9.36 15.75 -27.99
CA ILE A 317 -10.13 15.72 -29.23
C ILE A 317 -11.47 14.99 -29.05
N LEU A 318 -11.46 13.83 -28.39
CA LEU A 318 -12.63 12.97 -28.31
C LEU A 318 -13.62 13.39 -27.23
N TYR A 319 -13.14 13.79 -26.04
CA TYR A 319 -13.99 13.78 -24.84
C TYR A 319 -13.90 15.01 -23.95
N GLN A 320 -12.75 15.66 -23.84
CA GLN A 320 -12.53 16.66 -22.79
C GLN A 320 -12.77 18.08 -23.28
N THR A 321 -12.23 18.42 -24.45
CA THR A 321 -12.41 19.75 -25.04
C THR A 321 -12.90 19.62 -26.49
N PRO A 322 -14.04 18.95 -26.73
CA PRO A 322 -14.56 18.77 -28.08
C PRO A 322 -14.85 20.09 -28.79
N ASP A 323 -15.22 21.13 -28.03
CA ASP A 323 -15.57 22.45 -28.57
C ASP A 323 -14.37 23.22 -29.16
N TRP A 324 -13.14 22.77 -28.86
CA TRP A 324 -11.90 23.34 -29.41
C TRP A 324 -11.69 23.01 -30.88
N TYR A 325 -12.36 21.97 -31.39
CA TYR A 325 -12.17 21.44 -32.72
C TYR A 325 -13.43 21.64 -33.56
N GLU A 326 -13.25 21.98 -34.83
CA GLU A 326 -14.34 22.02 -35.81
C GLU A 326 -14.38 20.68 -36.54
N ASP A 327 -15.56 20.05 -36.56
CA ASP A 327 -15.75 18.69 -37.08
C ASP A 327 -16.93 18.62 -38.07
N PRO A 328 -16.93 19.44 -39.14
CA PRO A 328 -18.03 19.47 -40.11
C PRO A 328 -18.20 18.14 -40.85
N ASP A 329 -17.10 17.40 -41.07
CA ASP A 329 -17.06 16.15 -41.84
C ASP A 329 -17.19 14.88 -40.98
N GLY A 330 -17.34 15.03 -39.65
CA GLY A 330 -17.50 13.91 -38.72
C GLY A 330 -16.25 13.04 -38.53
N TYR A 331 -15.06 13.57 -38.81
CA TYR A 331 -13.76 12.91 -38.65
C TYR A 331 -13.55 12.37 -37.22
N ARG A 332 -13.97 13.12 -36.20
CA ARG A 332 -13.83 12.68 -34.79
C ARG A 332 -14.57 11.38 -34.50
N LYS A 333 -15.76 11.16 -35.08
CA LYS A 333 -16.51 9.91 -34.91
C LYS A 333 -15.79 8.73 -35.54
N LYS A 334 -15.15 8.96 -36.70
CA LYS A 334 -14.30 7.95 -37.36
C LYS A 334 -13.08 7.62 -36.49
N LEU A 335 -12.37 8.63 -36.00
CA LEU A 335 -11.25 8.47 -35.07
C LEU A 335 -11.64 7.71 -33.80
N GLU A 336 -12.79 8.05 -33.20
CA GLU A 336 -13.31 7.34 -32.03
C GLU A 336 -13.62 5.86 -32.34
N ALA A 337 -14.24 5.59 -33.49
CA ALA A 337 -14.54 4.23 -33.93
C ALA A 337 -13.27 3.41 -34.17
N ASP A 338 -12.26 4.00 -34.82
CA ASP A 338 -10.97 3.36 -35.10
C ASP A 338 -10.19 3.02 -33.82
N LEU A 339 -10.17 3.94 -32.86
CA LEU A 339 -9.51 3.72 -31.56
C LEU A 339 -10.27 2.69 -30.72
N LYS A 340 -11.62 2.71 -30.73
CA LYS A 340 -12.44 1.69 -30.05
C LYS A 340 -12.27 0.30 -30.65
N ALA A 341 -12.24 0.17 -31.97
CA ALA A 341 -12.04 -1.11 -32.65
C ALA A 341 -10.70 -1.76 -32.28
N ARG A 342 -9.71 -0.95 -31.91
CA ARG A 342 -8.36 -1.40 -31.49
C ARG A 342 -8.19 -1.49 -29.97
N GLY A 343 -9.26 -1.27 -29.18
CA GLY A 343 -9.22 -1.36 -27.72
C GLY A 343 -8.46 -0.23 -27.02
N LEU A 344 -8.23 0.90 -27.70
CA LEU A 344 -7.50 2.06 -27.16
C LEU A 344 -8.41 3.07 -26.43
N VAL A 345 -9.72 2.80 -26.39
CA VAL A 345 -10.72 3.65 -25.74
C VAL A 345 -11.65 2.81 -24.87
N GLU A 346 -11.77 3.17 -23.60
CA GLU A 346 -12.72 2.55 -22.67
C GLU A 346 -13.30 3.60 -21.71
N LYS A 347 -14.62 3.55 -21.43
CA LYS A 347 -15.29 4.50 -20.53
C LYS A 347 -14.99 5.98 -20.83
N ARG A 348 -14.91 6.33 -22.13
CA ARG A 348 -14.56 7.69 -22.61
C ARG A 348 -13.15 8.17 -22.18
N GLN A 349 -12.22 7.24 -22.01
CA GLN A 349 -10.81 7.49 -21.77
C GLN A 349 -9.96 6.80 -22.82
N VAL A 350 -8.94 7.50 -23.33
CA VAL A 350 -7.95 7.00 -24.29
C VAL A 350 -6.77 6.41 -23.54
N TYR A 351 -6.28 5.27 -24.00
CA TYR A 351 -5.18 4.52 -23.40
C TYR A 351 -4.16 4.13 -24.47
N LEU A 352 -3.03 4.84 -24.52
CA LEU A 352 -1.88 4.48 -25.36
C LEU A 352 -0.75 3.87 -24.51
N VAL A 353 -0.62 4.35 -23.28
CA VAL A 353 0.35 3.89 -22.28
C VAL A 353 -0.26 2.67 -21.57
N LYS A 354 -1.34 2.84 -20.79
CA LYS A 354 -1.92 1.75 -19.99
C LYS A 354 -3.11 1.05 -20.66
N SER A 355 -2.92 -0.10 -21.29
CA SER A 355 -4.04 -0.91 -21.81
C SER A 355 -4.64 -1.81 -20.73
N LYS A 356 -5.89 -1.56 -20.34
CA LYS A 356 -6.62 -2.42 -19.38
C LYS A 356 -6.75 -3.87 -19.88
N ALA A 357 -6.89 -4.07 -21.18
CA ALA A 357 -6.95 -5.42 -21.77
C ALA A 357 -5.63 -6.17 -21.58
N SER A 358 -4.50 -5.50 -21.80
CA SER A 358 -3.17 -6.06 -21.55
C SER A 358 -2.92 -6.30 -20.06
N ASP A 359 -3.33 -5.36 -19.20
CA ASP A 359 -3.23 -5.47 -17.75
C ASP A 359 -4.06 -6.64 -17.21
N GLN A 360 -5.28 -6.84 -17.70
CA GLN A 360 -6.14 -7.95 -17.31
C GLN A 360 -5.56 -9.30 -17.74
N LEU A 361 -5.02 -9.37 -18.97
CA LEU A 361 -4.35 -10.56 -19.49
C LEU A 361 -3.13 -10.93 -18.64
N LEU A 362 -2.26 -9.98 -18.30
CA LEU A 362 -1.11 -10.23 -17.42
C LEU A 362 -1.55 -10.61 -16.00
N THR A 363 -2.52 -9.90 -15.44
CA THR A 363 -3.05 -10.18 -14.10
C THR A 363 -3.59 -11.60 -13.97
N GLN A 364 -4.26 -12.09 -15.02
CA GLN A 364 -4.86 -13.43 -15.08
C GLN A 364 -4.00 -14.44 -15.83
N SER A 365 -2.72 -14.12 -16.07
CA SER A 365 -1.84 -14.95 -16.89
C SER A 365 -1.70 -16.37 -16.35
N LEU A 366 -1.82 -17.34 -17.25
CA LEU A 366 -1.60 -18.76 -16.96
C LEU A 366 -0.14 -19.07 -16.61
N GLY A 367 0.80 -18.16 -16.89
CA GLY A 367 2.18 -18.25 -16.41
C GLY A 367 2.30 -18.33 -14.87
N LYS A 368 1.26 -17.92 -14.13
CA LYS A 368 1.20 -18.12 -12.67
C LYS A 368 1.10 -19.60 -12.28
N LEU A 369 0.56 -20.47 -13.14
CA LEU A 369 0.48 -21.91 -12.87
C LEU A 369 1.86 -22.54 -12.74
N SER A 370 2.77 -22.23 -13.68
CA SER A 370 4.14 -22.75 -13.61
C SER A 370 4.87 -22.21 -12.38
N ALA A 371 4.62 -20.95 -12.00
CA ALA A 371 5.19 -20.38 -10.78
C ALA A 371 4.73 -21.11 -9.51
N ILE A 372 3.43 -21.42 -9.39
CA ILE A 372 2.90 -22.19 -8.25
C ILE A 372 3.56 -23.57 -8.16
N VAL A 373 3.72 -24.23 -9.30
CA VAL A 373 4.38 -25.53 -9.38
C VAL A 373 5.86 -25.44 -9.00
N ASP A 374 6.60 -24.46 -9.53
CA ASP A 374 8.02 -24.25 -9.22
C ASP A 374 8.23 -23.97 -7.72
N ILE A 375 7.35 -23.16 -7.12
CA ILE A 375 7.37 -22.87 -5.69
C ILE A 375 7.07 -24.13 -4.87
N PHE A 376 6.03 -24.89 -5.24
CA PHE A 376 5.70 -26.15 -4.59
C PHE A 376 6.90 -27.10 -4.58
N LEU A 377 7.54 -27.32 -5.73
CA LEU A 377 8.73 -28.17 -5.84
C LEU A 377 9.87 -27.68 -4.96
N THR A 378 10.16 -26.38 -5.00
CA THR A 378 11.21 -25.75 -4.19
C THR A 378 10.99 -25.95 -2.69
N GLU A 379 9.75 -25.80 -2.25
CA GLU A 379 9.37 -25.93 -0.83
C GLU A 379 9.33 -27.40 -0.39
N TYR A 380 8.86 -28.31 -1.25
CA TYR A 380 8.89 -29.74 -0.99
C TYR A 380 10.33 -30.27 -0.92
N GLU A 381 11.23 -29.83 -1.80
CA GLU A 381 12.66 -30.16 -1.72
C GLU A 381 13.29 -29.72 -0.39
N SER A 382 12.79 -28.63 0.21
CA SER A 382 13.31 -28.11 1.47
C SER A 382 12.73 -28.78 2.71
N LEU A 383 11.43 -29.10 2.71
CA LEU A 383 10.69 -29.51 3.92
C LEU A 383 10.20 -30.97 3.86
N GLY A 384 10.10 -31.56 2.66
CA GLY A 384 9.60 -32.92 2.46
C GLY A 384 8.28 -33.19 3.17
N GLN A 385 8.27 -34.18 4.06
CA GLN A 385 7.08 -34.59 4.83
C GLN A 385 6.60 -33.53 5.85
N GLU A 386 7.45 -32.59 6.24
CA GLU A 386 7.09 -31.49 7.13
C GLU A 386 6.41 -30.32 6.41
N LEU A 387 6.30 -30.37 5.08
CA LEU A 387 5.62 -29.33 4.31
C LEU A 387 4.16 -29.19 4.75
N ARG A 388 3.77 -27.95 5.08
CA ARG A 388 2.39 -27.53 5.35
C ARG A 388 2.12 -26.29 4.51
N GLN A 389 1.89 -26.54 3.23
CA GLN A 389 1.70 -25.49 2.23
C GLN A 389 0.21 -25.17 2.04
N LEU A 390 -0.13 -23.88 2.05
CA LEU A 390 -1.45 -23.38 1.71
C LEU A 390 -1.39 -22.61 0.39
N VAL A 391 -2.28 -22.93 -0.56
CA VAL A 391 -2.41 -22.22 -1.84
C VAL A 391 -3.79 -21.58 -1.93
N LEU A 392 -3.84 -20.25 -2.05
CA LEU A 392 -5.09 -19.48 -2.05
C LEU A 392 -5.41 -18.93 -3.44
N ALA A 393 -6.61 -19.25 -3.94
CA ALA A 393 -7.17 -18.74 -5.20
C ALA A 393 -8.45 -17.93 -4.98
N ASP A 394 -8.82 -17.09 -5.96
CA ASP A 394 -10.07 -16.30 -5.90
C ASP A 394 -11.31 -17.14 -6.22
N TYR A 395 -11.18 -18.09 -7.14
CA TYR A 395 -12.30 -18.83 -7.69
C TYR A 395 -12.06 -20.34 -7.66
N ILE A 396 -13.13 -21.11 -7.46
CA ILE A 396 -13.06 -22.59 -7.47
C ILE A 396 -12.80 -23.11 -8.88
N ARG A 397 -13.49 -22.54 -9.90
CA ARG A 397 -13.57 -23.04 -11.29
C ARG A 397 -14.16 -24.45 -11.39
N LYS A 398 -15.39 -24.61 -10.91
CA LYS A 398 -16.13 -25.90 -10.91
C LYS A 398 -16.33 -26.47 -12.31
N ASP A 399 -16.38 -25.61 -13.31
CA ASP A 399 -16.40 -25.95 -14.74
C ASP A 399 -15.21 -26.82 -15.15
N PHE A 400 -14.07 -26.72 -14.45
CA PHE A 400 -12.90 -27.57 -14.70
C PHE A 400 -13.00 -28.97 -14.03
N ALA A 401 -13.96 -29.21 -13.15
CA ALA A 401 -14.03 -30.45 -12.35
C ALA A 401 -14.15 -31.73 -13.20
N THR A 402 -14.81 -31.65 -14.36
CA THR A 402 -14.96 -32.79 -15.28
C THR A 402 -13.64 -33.21 -15.94
N TYR A 403 -12.67 -32.30 -16.02
CA TYR A 403 -11.38 -32.52 -16.67
C TYR A 403 -10.26 -32.91 -15.71
N LEU A 404 -10.52 -32.94 -14.40
CA LEU A 404 -9.55 -33.35 -13.40
C LEU A 404 -9.08 -34.79 -13.67
N GLY A 405 -7.77 -35.04 -13.64
CA GLY A 405 -7.20 -36.36 -13.96
C GLY A 405 -7.02 -36.65 -15.45
N ASP A 406 -7.49 -35.79 -16.37
CA ASP A 406 -7.13 -35.85 -17.78
C ASP A 406 -5.84 -35.08 -18.03
N ASP A 407 -4.72 -35.79 -18.23
CA ASP A 407 -3.41 -35.17 -18.43
C ASP A 407 -3.31 -34.36 -19.75
N GLN A 408 -4.21 -34.59 -20.71
CA GLN A 408 -4.27 -33.85 -21.98
C GLN A 408 -5.16 -32.60 -21.91
N ALA A 409 -6.01 -32.47 -20.88
CA ALA A 409 -6.90 -31.33 -20.76
C ALA A 409 -6.12 -30.03 -20.57
N THR A 410 -6.46 -29.03 -21.39
CA THR A 410 -5.84 -27.70 -21.36
C THR A 410 -6.46 -26.84 -20.26
N ILE A 411 -5.60 -26.22 -19.46
CA ILE A 411 -6.02 -25.29 -18.41
C ILE A 411 -6.10 -23.89 -19.01
N SER A 412 -7.30 -23.34 -19.12
CA SER A 412 -7.56 -22.02 -19.72
C SER A 412 -7.76 -20.91 -18.70
N GLN A 413 -7.95 -21.24 -17.42
CA GLN A 413 -8.25 -20.27 -16.36
C GLN A 413 -7.55 -20.62 -15.05
N LEU A 414 -7.24 -19.59 -14.26
CA LEU A 414 -6.74 -19.73 -12.89
C LEU A 414 -7.88 -20.05 -11.91
N GLY A 415 -7.61 -20.91 -10.92
CA GLY A 415 -8.55 -21.26 -9.86
C GLY A 415 -8.07 -22.43 -9.00
N VAL A 416 -8.84 -22.76 -7.95
CA VAL A 416 -8.52 -23.85 -7.01
C VAL A 416 -8.31 -25.18 -7.73
N LEU A 417 -9.24 -25.59 -8.59
CA LEU A 417 -9.13 -26.88 -9.31
C LEU A 417 -7.96 -26.88 -10.31
N PRO A 418 -7.77 -25.83 -11.15
CA PRO A 418 -6.56 -25.67 -11.96
C PRO A 418 -5.23 -25.75 -11.18
N TYR A 419 -5.14 -25.14 -10.00
CA TYR A 419 -3.94 -25.17 -9.17
C TYR A 419 -3.67 -26.55 -8.60
N PHE A 420 -4.71 -27.20 -8.07
CA PHE A 420 -4.65 -28.59 -7.61
C PHE A 420 -4.15 -29.50 -8.73
N GLU A 421 -4.74 -29.41 -9.92
CA GLU A 421 -4.36 -30.25 -11.05
C GLU A 421 -2.93 -29.99 -11.54
N SER A 422 -2.51 -28.73 -11.58
CA SER A 422 -1.13 -28.38 -11.98
C SER A 422 -0.09 -28.95 -11.03
N ILE A 423 -0.33 -28.89 -9.72
CA ILE A 423 0.56 -29.48 -8.70
C ILE A 423 0.52 -31.00 -8.79
N ARG A 424 -0.68 -31.61 -8.92
CA ARG A 424 -0.88 -33.06 -9.03
C ARG A 424 -0.11 -33.65 -10.22
N ARG A 425 -0.29 -33.09 -11.42
CA ARG A 425 0.39 -33.55 -12.65
C ARG A 425 1.90 -33.53 -12.47
N LYS A 426 2.45 -32.43 -11.92
CA LYS A 426 3.90 -32.32 -11.72
C LYS A 426 4.43 -33.26 -10.65
N ALA A 427 3.70 -33.43 -9.55
CA ALA A 427 4.06 -34.37 -8.50
C ALA A 427 4.07 -35.81 -9.02
N GLN A 428 3.10 -36.20 -9.86
CA GLN A 428 3.07 -37.51 -10.50
C GLN A 428 4.22 -37.69 -11.49
N GLU A 429 4.50 -36.69 -12.33
CA GLU A 429 5.61 -36.70 -13.30
C GLU A 429 6.98 -36.90 -12.62
N GLN A 430 7.17 -36.34 -11.43
CA GLN A 430 8.42 -36.43 -10.66
C GLN A 430 8.39 -37.51 -9.56
N GLU A 431 7.35 -38.34 -9.52
CA GLU A 431 7.17 -39.41 -8.52
C GLU A 431 7.26 -38.91 -7.07
N ILE A 432 6.77 -37.70 -6.80
CA ILE A 432 6.80 -37.07 -5.48
C ILE A 432 5.61 -37.59 -4.66
N PRO A 433 5.84 -38.28 -3.52
CA PRO A 433 4.77 -38.73 -2.64
C PRO A 433 4.28 -37.56 -1.77
N VAL A 434 3.40 -36.74 -2.35
CA VAL A 434 2.77 -35.60 -1.67
C VAL A 434 1.28 -35.86 -1.43
N SER A 435 0.82 -35.59 -0.21
CA SER A 435 -0.60 -35.59 0.12
C SER A 435 -1.22 -34.21 -0.17
N LEU A 436 -1.99 -34.12 -1.25
CA LEU A 436 -2.61 -32.88 -1.75
C LEU A 436 -4.13 -32.90 -1.51
N ALA A 437 -4.72 -31.79 -1.09
CA ALA A 437 -6.17 -31.69 -0.86
C ALA A 437 -6.76 -30.37 -1.36
N VAL A 438 -8.06 -30.38 -1.63
CA VAL A 438 -8.86 -29.19 -1.94
C VAL A 438 -9.88 -28.96 -0.84
N LEU A 439 -9.95 -27.72 -0.34
CA LEU A 439 -10.98 -27.28 0.59
C LEU A 439 -11.57 -25.94 0.12
N SER A 440 -12.83 -25.98 -0.31
CA SER A 440 -13.61 -24.81 -0.67
C SER A 440 -15.05 -24.94 -0.15
N GLY A 441 -15.82 -23.86 -0.17
CA GLY A 441 -17.18 -23.86 0.39
C GLY A 441 -18.16 -24.79 -0.33
N SER A 442 -17.77 -25.41 -1.45
CA SER A 442 -18.67 -26.31 -2.19
C SER A 442 -17.98 -27.47 -2.91
N VAL A 443 -16.66 -27.55 -2.87
CA VAL A 443 -15.88 -28.67 -3.42
C VAL A 443 -14.80 -29.02 -2.40
N VAL A 444 -14.78 -30.27 -1.98
CA VAL A 444 -13.76 -30.85 -1.09
C VAL A 444 -13.22 -32.11 -1.75
N ILE A 445 -11.92 -32.17 -1.97
CA ILE A 445 -11.23 -33.32 -2.59
C ILE A 445 -10.13 -33.75 -1.62
N LEU A 446 -10.09 -35.03 -1.28
CA LEU A 446 -9.12 -35.60 -0.37
C LEU A 446 -8.44 -36.83 -0.97
N PRO A 447 -7.19 -37.13 -0.58
CA PRO A 447 -6.59 -38.42 -0.85
C PRO A 447 -7.41 -39.54 -0.20
N THR A 448 -7.62 -40.65 -0.91
CA THR A 448 -8.49 -41.75 -0.46
C THR A 448 -8.05 -42.34 0.88
N GLY A 449 -6.74 -42.43 1.14
CA GLY A 449 -6.20 -42.89 2.42
C GLY A 449 -6.57 -42.00 3.63
N VAL A 450 -6.88 -40.72 3.40
CA VAL A 450 -7.23 -39.73 4.45
C VAL A 450 -8.75 -39.70 4.71
N ALA A 451 -9.55 -40.17 3.74
CA ALA A 451 -11.01 -40.13 3.81
C ALA A 451 -11.59 -40.93 5.00
N ALA A 452 -10.94 -42.03 5.39
CA ALA A 452 -11.34 -42.83 6.55
C ALA A 452 -11.19 -42.04 7.86
N GLU A 453 -10.04 -41.37 8.06
CA GLU A 453 -9.79 -40.53 9.24
C GLU A 453 -10.75 -39.33 9.30
N LEU A 454 -11.11 -38.74 8.14
CA LEU A 454 -12.14 -37.69 8.12
C LEU A 454 -13.49 -38.20 8.64
N LYS A 455 -13.90 -39.40 8.22
CA LYS A 455 -15.16 -40.01 8.65
C LYS A 455 -15.18 -40.30 10.15
N GLU A 456 -14.03 -40.63 10.74
CA GLU A 456 -13.89 -40.79 12.19
C GLU A 456 -14.03 -39.44 12.93
N LEU A 457 -13.39 -38.38 12.42
CA LEU A 457 -13.49 -37.04 12.99
C LEU A 457 -14.90 -36.45 12.92
N LEU A 458 -15.69 -36.83 11.91
CA LEU A 458 -17.06 -36.36 11.68
C LEU A 458 -18.07 -37.51 11.74
N SER A 459 -17.97 -38.35 12.77
CA SER A 459 -18.83 -39.54 12.91
C SER A 459 -20.34 -39.25 12.92
N GLN A 460 -20.73 -38.02 13.29
CA GLN A 460 -22.13 -37.58 13.35
C GLN A 460 -22.64 -36.91 12.06
N VAL A 461 -21.77 -36.64 11.08
CA VAL A 461 -22.16 -36.00 9.81
C VAL A 461 -22.27 -37.07 8.72
N PRO A 462 -23.38 -37.17 7.99
CA PRO A 462 -23.48 -38.09 6.87
C PRO A 462 -22.60 -37.60 5.71
N LEU A 463 -21.40 -38.19 5.57
CA LEU A 463 -20.48 -37.93 4.48
C LEU A 463 -20.70 -38.93 3.34
N SER A 464 -20.74 -38.44 2.10
CA SER A 464 -20.69 -39.26 0.89
C SER A 464 -19.34 -39.10 0.19
N PHE A 465 -18.87 -40.15 -0.46
CA PHE A 465 -17.61 -40.15 -1.21
C PHE A 465 -17.90 -40.57 -2.65
N SER A 466 -17.49 -39.75 -3.61
CA SER A 466 -17.71 -39.99 -5.04
C SER A 466 -16.44 -39.72 -5.85
N SER A 467 -16.37 -40.29 -7.06
CA SER A 467 -15.36 -39.92 -8.05
C SER A 467 -15.59 -38.50 -8.57
N ILE A 468 -14.54 -37.84 -9.04
CA ILE A 468 -14.60 -36.50 -9.64
C ILE A 468 -13.71 -36.45 -10.89
N GLY A 469 -14.30 -36.03 -12.01
CA GLY A 469 -13.63 -36.05 -13.32
C GLY A 469 -13.13 -37.45 -13.68
N HIS A 470 -11.88 -37.51 -14.10
CA HIS A 470 -11.12 -38.70 -14.48
C HIS A 470 -10.08 -39.12 -13.42
N LEU A 471 -10.13 -38.58 -12.20
CA LEU A 471 -9.23 -38.98 -11.12
C LEU A 471 -9.51 -40.43 -10.69
N ASP A 472 -8.44 -41.21 -10.45
CA ASP A 472 -8.57 -42.58 -9.93
C ASP A 472 -9.14 -42.54 -8.51
N PRO A 473 -10.30 -43.19 -8.24
CA PRO A 473 -10.90 -43.26 -6.90
C PRO A 473 -10.00 -43.90 -5.84
N LYS A 474 -8.96 -44.64 -6.24
CA LYS A 474 -7.95 -45.19 -5.31
C LYS A 474 -7.01 -44.13 -4.76
N ASP A 475 -6.81 -43.04 -5.50
CA ASP A 475 -5.90 -41.96 -5.12
C ASP A 475 -6.67 -40.80 -4.49
N TYR A 476 -7.79 -40.39 -5.09
CA TYR A 476 -8.57 -39.22 -4.66
C TYR A 476 -10.08 -39.47 -4.65
N VAL A 477 -10.77 -38.85 -3.70
CA VAL A 477 -12.23 -38.84 -3.59
C VAL A 477 -12.77 -37.44 -3.37
N GLN A 478 -13.92 -37.15 -3.98
CA GLN A 478 -14.71 -35.97 -3.65
C GLN A 478 -15.60 -36.27 -2.44
N VAL A 479 -15.60 -35.36 -1.47
CA VAL A 479 -16.43 -35.45 -0.27
C VAL A 479 -17.70 -34.63 -0.47
N GLY A 480 -18.84 -35.31 -0.43
CA GLY A 480 -20.16 -34.69 -0.34
C GLY A 480 -20.60 -34.56 1.12
N PHE A 481 -21.11 -33.39 1.47
CA PHE A 481 -21.65 -33.08 2.79
C PHE A 481 -22.90 -32.22 2.67
N PRO A 482 -23.88 -32.36 3.59
CA PRO A 482 -25.04 -31.47 3.64
C PRO A 482 -24.62 -30.00 3.75
N SER A 483 -25.36 -29.07 3.15
CA SER A 483 -25.09 -27.63 3.27
C SER A 483 -25.15 -27.13 4.72
N SER A 484 -25.85 -27.83 5.60
CA SER A 484 -25.94 -27.56 7.04
C SER A 484 -24.80 -28.17 7.88
N ALA A 485 -23.88 -28.94 7.26
CA ALA A 485 -22.83 -29.64 7.97
C ALA A 485 -21.76 -28.66 8.50
N LYS A 486 -21.86 -28.34 9.80
CA LYS A 486 -20.81 -27.62 10.52
C LYS A 486 -19.62 -28.55 10.83
N GLY A 487 -18.41 -28.01 10.79
CA GLY A 487 -17.19 -28.72 11.22
C GLY A 487 -16.31 -29.36 10.13
N ILE A 488 -16.73 -29.38 8.86
CA ILE A 488 -15.90 -29.93 7.75
C ILE A 488 -14.54 -29.21 7.63
N VAL A 489 -14.55 -27.88 7.73
CA VAL A 489 -13.33 -27.05 7.70
C VAL A 489 -12.42 -27.41 8.86
N ALA A 490 -12.97 -27.54 10.07
CA ALA A 490 -12.20 -27.88 11.27
C ALA A 490 -11.57 -29.27 11.16
N ALA A 491 -12.32 -30.28 10.68
CA ALA A 491 -11.83 -31.64 10.54
C ALA A 491 -10.73 -31.76 9.46
N VAL A 492 -10.88 -31.11 8.31
CA VAL A 492 -9.82 -31.07 7.29
C VAL A 492 -8.60 -30.30 7.79
N THR A 493 -8.81 -29.24 8.55
CA THR A 493 -7.72 -28.47 9.18
C THR A 493 -6.94 -29.31 10.19
N GLU A 494 -7.63 -30.13 10.99
CA GLU A 494 -7.00 -31.07 11.93
C GLU A 494 -6.14 -32.11 11.19
N LEU A 495 -6.64 -32.68 10.08
CA LEU A 495 -5.87 -33.62 9.24
C LEU A 495 -4.63 -32.96 8.63
N PHE A 496 -4.75 -31.69 8.24
CA PHE A 496 -3.62 -30.88 7.77
C PHE A 496 -2.61 -30.61 8.89
N GLN A 497 -3.05 -30.29 10.11
CA GLN A 497 -2.16 -30.13 11.26
C GLN A 497 -1.43 -31.43 11.63
N ARG A 498 -2.12 -32.58 11.59
CA ARG A 498 -1.54 -33.91 11.80
C ARG A 498 -0.54 -34.34 10.71
N GLY A 499 -0.48 -33.63 9.59
CA GLY A 499 0.37 -33.97 8.46
C GLY A 499 -0.14 -35.09 7.58
N ARG A 500 -1.41 -35.47 7.71
CA ARG A 500 -2.07 -36.35 6.75
C ARG A 500 -2.27 -35.67 5.41
N ILE A 501 -2.33 -34.34 5.41
CA ILE A 501 -2.35 -33.48 4.23
C ILE A 501 -1.15 -32.54 4.33
N GLN A 502 -0.37 -32.43 3.26
CA GLN A 502 0.82 -31.57 3.18
C GLN A 502 0.56 -30.29 2.40
N VAL A 503 -0.28 -30.36 1.37
CA VAL A 503 -0.64 -29.21 0.54
C VAL A 503 -2.15 -29.05 0.51
N LEU A 504 -2.63 -27.87 0.89
CA LEU A 504 -4.05 -27.53 0.88
C LEU A 504 -4.30 -26.39 -0.12
N VAL A 505 -5.14 -26.64 -1.12
CA VAL A 505 -5.57 -25.63 -2.09
C VAL A 505 -7.00 -25.20 -1.77
N GLY A 506 -7.25 -23.91 -1.64
CA GLY A 506 -8.59 -23.44 -1.30
C GLY A 506 -8.87 -22.01 -1.74
N THR A 507 -10.12 -21.59 -1.51
CA THR A 507 -10.53 -20.23 -1.84
C THR A 507 -10.11 -19.26 -0.76
N LYS A 508 -9.71 -18.06 -1.16
CA LYS A 508 -9.46 -16.93 -0.27
C LYS A 508 -10.66 -16.64 0.64
N SER A 509 -11.89 -16.75 0.14
CA SER A 509 -13.10 -16.49 0.93
C SER A 509 -13.27 -17.44 2.12
N LEU A 510 -12.78 -18.67 2.02
CA LEU A 510 -12.94 -19.68 3.07
C LEU A 510 -11.71 -19.80 3.96
N LEU A 511 -10.52 -19.82 3.36
CA LEU A 511 -9.25 -20.08 4.06
C LEU A 511 -8.39 -18.82 4.21
N GLY A 512 -8.75 -17.73 3.54
CA GLY A 512 -8.05 -16.44 3.64
C GLY A 512 -8.58 -15.58 4.79
N GLU A 513 -9.86 -15.71 5.17
CA GLU A 513 -10.52 -14.98 6.24
C GLU A 513 -11.08 -15.96 7.29
N GLY A 514 -10.93 -15.66 8.58
CA GLY A 514 -11.57 -16.46 9.63
C GLY A 514 -11.03 -17.89 9.87
N TRP A 515 -10.06 -18.38 9.09
CA TRP A 515 -9.45 -19.71 9.24
C TRP A 515 -8.20 -19.70 10.14
N ASP A 516 -7.92 -20.78 10.87
CA ASP A 516 -6.75 -20.90 11.75
C ASP A 516 -6.04 -22.26 11.62
N ALA A 517 -4.83 -22.25 11.08
CA ALA A 517 -3.94 -23.40 11.08
C ALA A 517 -2.49 -22.95 11.35
N PRO A 518 -2.06 -22.97 12.62
CA PRO A 518 -0.73 -22.52 13.00
C PRO A 518 0.40 -23.36 12.38
N CYS A 519 0.13 -24.55 11.84
CA CYS A 519 1.14 -25.40 11.21
C CYS A 519 1.64 -24.88 9.85
N VAL A 520 0.96 -23.93 9.19
CA VAL A 520 1.32 -23.45 7.84
C VAL A 520 2.74 -22.85 7.82
N ASN A 521 3.63 -23.44 7.03
CA ASN A 521 5.04 -23.02 6.90
C ASN A 521 5.41 -22.53 5.48
N SER A 522 4.46 -22.62 4.54
CA SER A 522 4.54 -22.02 3.21
C SER A 522 3.14 -21.57 2.77
N LEU A 523 3.01 -20.32 2.32
CA LEU A 523 1.76 -19.75 1.81
C LEU A 523 1.97 -19.23 0.40
N ILE A 524 1.18 -19.68 -0.57
CA ILE A 524 1.17 -19.15 -1.94
C ILE A 524 -0.10 -18.34 -2.18
N LEU A 525 0.07 -17.05 -2.46
CA LEU A 525 -1.01 -16.16 -2.86
C LEU A 525 -1.16 -16.22 -4.40
N GLY A 526 -1.93 -17.20 -4.87
CA GLY A 526 -2.23 -17.39 -6.30
C GLY A 526 -3.31 -16.42 -6.84
N SER A 527 -4.08 -15.81 -5.94
CA SER A 527 -5.13 -14.83 -6.25
C SER A 527 -4.61 -13.46 -6.69
N PHE A 528 -5.44 -12.71 -7.42
CA PHE A 528 -5.23 -11.28 -7.61
C PHE A 528 -5.63 -10.55 -6.32
N VAL A 529 -4.66 -10.33 -5.45
CA VAL A 529 -4.91 -9.61 -4.19
C VAL A 529 -4.74 -8.11 -4.44
N GLY A 530 -5.86 -7.45 -4.72
CA GLY A 530 -5.89 -6.01 -5.01
C GLY A 530 -5.59 -5.08 -3.81
N SER A 531 -5.78 -5.55 -2.57
CA SER A 531 -5.64 -4.71 -1.38
C SER A 531 -4.59 -5.24 -0.39
N PHE A 532 -3.85 -4.31 0.22
CA PHE A 532 -2.90 -4.57 1.30
C PHE A 532 -3.54 -5.34 2.44
N MET A 533 -4.72 -4.90 2.89
CA MET A 533 -5.40 -5.48 4.03
C MET A 533 -5.73 -6.97 3.86
N LEU A 534 -6.35 -7.36 2.74
CA LEU A 534 -6.68 -8.76 2.50
C LEU A 534 -5.41 -9.62 2.45
N SER A 535 -4.36 -9.08 1.84
CA SER A 535 -3.04 -9.73 1.80
C SER A 535 -2.42 -9.84 3.20
N ASN A 536 -2.61 -8.86 4.07
CA ASN A 536 -2.13 -8.87 5.46
C ASN A 536 -2.88 -9.90 6.31
N GLN A 537 -4.20 -10.03 6.14
CA GLN A 537 -5.01 -11.03 6.83
C GLN A 537 -4.59 -12.46 6.44
N MET A 538 -4.37 -12.72 5.15
CA MET A 538 -3.88 -14.00 4.65
C MET A 538 -2.46 -14.31 5.17
N ARG A 539 -1.54 -13.33 5.11
CA ARG A 539 -0.19 -13.45 5.72
C ARG A 539 -0.25 -13.81 7.20
N GLY A 540 -1.14 -13.14 7.94
CA GLY A 540 -1.38 -13.37 9.37
C GLY A 540 -1.77 -14.79 9.76
N ARG A 541 -2.15 -15.65 8.80
CA ARG A 541 -2.43 -17.07 9.03
C ARG A 541 -1.16 -17.91 9.03
N ALA A 542 -0.24 -17.61 8.12
CA ALA A 542 0.99 -18.37 7.93
C ALA A 542 2.06 -18.06 9.00
N ILE A 543 2.09 -16.83 9.50
CA ILE A 543 3.16 -16.34 10.40
C ILE A 543 2.95 -16.65 11.89
N ARG A 544 1.92 -17.41 12.24
CA ARG A 544 1.64 -17.80 13.64
C ARG A 544 2.69 -18.78 14.15
N ILE A 545 2.98 -18.71 15.45
CA ILE A 545 3.75 -19.77 16.12
C ILE A 545 2.98 -21.08 16.14
N TRP A 546 3.69 -22.20 16.04
CA TRP A 546 3.12 -23.53 16.19
C TRP A 546 3.62 -24.15 17.49
N PRO A 547 2.73 -24.37 18.49
CA PRO A 547 3.14 -24.97 19.76
C PRO A 547 3.88 -26.29 19.57
N GLY A 548 4.99 -26.47 20.27
CA GLY A 548 5.87 -27.64 20.13
C GLY A 548 6.87 -27.56 18.96
N HIS A 549 6.76 -26.55 18.09
CA HIS A 549 7.64 -26.36 16.93
C HIS A 549 8.32 -24.98 16.94
N PRO A 550 9.24 -24.73 17.89
CA PRO A 550 9.88 -23.42 18.05
C PRO A 550 10.69 -23.00 16.84
N GLU A 551 11.23 -23.95 16.08
CA GLU A 551 12.03 -23.72 14.86
C GLU A 551 11.20 -23.39 13.62
N LYS A 552 9.87 -23.37 13.73
CA LYS A 552 9.00 -23.03 12.60
C LYS A 552 9.38 -21.67 12.02
N THR A 553 9.55 -21.63 10.71
CA THR A 553 9.57 -20.40 9.91
C THR A 553 8.49 -20.47 8.85
N SER A 554 8.11 -19.33 8.28
CA SER A 554 7.05 -19.27 7.27
C SER A 554 7.47 -18.48 6.04
N ASN A 555 7.32 -19.07 4.86
CA ASN A 555 7.56 -18.38 3.59
C ASN A 555 6.21 -17.94 3.00
N ILE A 556 6.11 -16.67 2.60
CA ILE A 556 4.92 -16.14 1.93
C ILE A 556 5.28 -15.78 0.50
N TRP A 557 4.67 -16.45 -0.47
CA TRP A 557 4.92 -16.28 -1.88
C TRP A 557 3.87 -15.39 -2.54
N HIS A 558 4.35 -14.34 -3.20
CA HIS A 558 3.57 -13.44 -4.03
C HIS A 558 3.94 -13.66 -5.50
N LEU A 559 2.93 -13.78 -6.36
CA LEU A 559 3.14 -13.96 -7.80
C LEU A 559 2.95 -12.64 -8.53
N VAL A 560 3.81 -12.35 -9.50
CA VAL A 560 3.66 -11.21 -10.40
C VAL A 560 3.98 -11.60 -11.83
N ALA A 561 3.03 -11.37 -12.74
CA ALA A 561 3.30 -11.52 -14.16
C ALA A 561 4.01 -10.27 -14.68
N VAL A 562 5.14 -10.44 -15.35
CA VAL A 562 5.85 -9.34 -16.03
C VAL A 562 6.10 -9.70 -17.49
N GLN A 563 6.11 -8.68 -18.35
CA GLN A 563 6.43 -8.86 -19.77
C GLN A 563 7.89 -8.52 -20.03
N ALA A 564 8.59 -9.41 -20.74
CA ALA A 564 10.02 -9.32 -20.94
C ALA A 564 10.48 -8.49 -22.16
N GLN A 565 9.60 -7.67 -22.74
CA GLN A 565 9.83 -7.00 -24.02
C GLN A 565 10.06 -5.50 -23.84
N ALA A 566 10.95 -4.94 -24.66
CA ALA A 566 11.11 -3.51 -24.79
C ALA A 566 9.84 -2.93 -25.41
N LEU A 567 9.25 -1.92 -24.76
CA LEU A 567 8.10 -1.23 -25.30
C LEU A 567 8.49 -0.55 -26.62
N ILE A 568 7.66 -0.76 -27.64
CA ILE A 568 7.66 0.11 -28.81
C ILE A 568 7.16 1.47 -28.32
N THR A 569 7.97 2.51 -28.52
CA THR A 569 7.62 3.89 -28.18
C THR A 569 7.73 4.75 -29.43
N LEU A 570 7.31 6.01 -29.34
CA LEU A 570 7.55 6.97 -30.42
C LEU A 570 9.07 7.12 -30.66
N PRO A 571 9.51 7.38 -31.91
CA PRO A 571 10.91 7.57 -32.22
C PRO A 571 11.53 8.71 -31.38
N GLY A 572 12.62 8.42 -30.66
CA GLY A 572 13.27 9.38 -29.75
C GLY A 572 12.69 9.45 -28.33
N GLU A 573 11.61 8.71 -28.03
CA GLU A 573 11.14 8.51 -26.65
C GLU A 573 11.91 7.36 -25.99
N GLU A 574 12.64 7.65 -24.91
CA GLU A 574 13.24 6.61 -24.08
C GLU A 574 12.15 5.63 -23.58
N PRO A 575 12.40 4.31 -23.64
CA PRO A 575 11.46 3.31 -23.17
C PRO A 575 11.04 3.65 -21.73
N ARG A 576 9.75 3.82 -21.50
CA ARG A 576 9.26 4.01 -20.14
C ARG A 576 9.36 2.69 -19.40
N PRO A 577 9.79 2.67 -18.13
CA PRO A 577 9.57 1.52 -17.29
C PRO A 577 8.06 1.42 -17.03
N GLU A 578 7.31 0.71 -17.87
CA GLU A 578 5.96 0.33 -17.49
C GLU A 578 6.02 -0.77 -16.47
N SER A 579 5.61 -0.43 -15.25
CA SER A 579 5.02 -1.39 -14.35
C SER A 579 3.60 -1.69 -14.85
N ASN A 580 3.34 -2.92 -15.26
CA ASN A 580 1.97 -3.39 -15.47
C ASN A 580 1.15 -3.29 -14.17
N GLN A 581 -0.17 -3.32 -14.27
CA GLN A 581 -1.07 -3.18 -13.13
C GLN A 581 -0.81 -4.21 -12.02
N ASP A 582 -0.43 -5.44 -12.38
CA ASP A 582 -0.11 -6.51 -11.42
C ASP A 582 1.11 -6.13 -10.56
N LEU A 583 2.19 -5.63 -11.18
CA LEU A 583 3.37 -5.14 -10.47
C LEU A 583 3.09 -3.87 -9.64
N GLN A 584 2.27 -2.94 -10.14
CA GLN A 584 1.85 -1.76 -9.35
C GLN A 584 1.08 -2.18 -8.10
N THR A 585 0.17 -3.14 -8.25
CA THR A 585 -0.64 -3.67 -7.14
C THR A 585 0.26 -4.39 -6.12
N LEU A 586 1.24 -5.16 -6.58
CA LEU A 586 2.25 -5.76 -5.70
C LEU A 586 3.09 -4.70 -4.98
N SER A 587 3.61 -3.69 -5.69
CA SER A 587 4.45 -2.62 -5.10
C SER A 587 3.73 -1.92 -3.95
N ARG A 588 2.48 -1.50 -4.19
CA ARG A 588 1.65 -0.86 -3.16
C ARG A 588 1.46 -1.75 -1.94
N ARG A 589 1.25 -3.06 -2.12
CA ARG A 589 1.14 -3.99 -0.98
C ARG A 589 2.45 -4.06 -0.19
N MET A 590 3.58 -4.14 -0.89
CA MET A 590 4.91 -4.23 -0.26
C MET A 590 5.30 -2.97 0.49
N GLU A 591 4.83 -1.79 0.09
CA GLU A 591 5.06 -0.49 0.77
C GLU A 591 4.57 -0.48 2.23
N HIS A 592 3.63 -1.36 2.58
CA HIS A 592 3.09 -1.45 3.93
C HIS A 592 3.55 -2.70 4.70
N PHE A 593 4.21 -3.68 4.06
CA PHE A 593 4.71 -4.89 4.72
C PHE A 593 6.11 -4.70 5.26
N LEU A 594 6.22 -4.58 6.58
CA LEU A 594 7.50 -4.68 7.28
C LEU A 594 8.01 -6.12 7.18
N GLY A 595 9.19 -6.29 6.62
CA GLY A 595 9.87 -7.58 6.53
C GLY A 595 11.38 -7.41 6.31
N LEU A 596 12.10 -8.53 6.38
CA LEU A 596 13.55 -8.52 6.21
C LEU A 596 13.95 -8.15 4.78
N ALA A 597 14.99 -7.34 4.66
CA ALA A 597 15.70 -7.16 3.39
C ALA A 597 16.50 -8.41 3.03
N TYR A 598 16.64 -8.71 1.73
CA TYR A 598 17.45 -9.85 1.28
C TYR A 598 18.95 -9.64 1.53
N ASN A 599 19.41 -8.40 1.34
CA ASN A 599 20.83 -8.05 1.25
C ASN A 599 21.41 -7.42 2.52
N GLN A 600 20.54 -7.00 3.45
CA GLN A 600 20.91 -6.26 4.64
C GLN A 600 20.19 -6.84 5.85
N GLU A 601 20.79 -6.72 7.02
CA GLU A 601 20.19 -7.08 8.31
C GLU A 601 19.26 -5.97 8.80
N SER A 602 18.28 -5.61 7.96
CA SER A 602 17.33 -4.54 8.26
C SER A 602 15.90 -4.96 7.96
N ILE A 603 14.97 -4.44 8.76
CA ILE A 603 13.53 -4.60 8.54
C ILE A 603 13.00 -3.30 7.93
N GLU A 604 12.49 -3.39 6.71
CA GLU A 604 11.97 -2.25 5.95
C GLU A 604 10.76 -2.64 5.09
N THR A 605 10.14 -1.68 4.42
CA THR A 605 9.02 -1.88 3.49
C THR A 605 9.43 -1.59 2.04
N GLY A 606 8.58 -1.97 1.10
CA GLY A 606 8.76 -1.73 -0.33
C GLY A 606 9.43 -2.89 -1.07
N LEU A 607 9.42 -2.82 -2.41
CA LEU A 607 10.05 -3.84 -3.26
C LEU A 607 11.58 -3.79 -3.24
N ASP A 608 12.17 -2.64 -2.92
CA ASP A 608 13.63 -2.48 -2.87
C ASP A 608 14.28 -3.42 -1.85
N ARG A 609 13.59 -3.73 -0.74
CA ARG A 609 14.07 -4.69 0.28
C ARG A 609 14.25 -6.11 -0.27
N LEU A 610 13.48 -6.45 -1.30
CA LEU A 610 13.50 -7.76 -1.96
C LEU A 610 14.52 -7.80 -3.10
N ASP A 611 15.35 -6.75 -3.26
CA ASP A 611 16.29 -6.60 -4.38
C ASP A 611 15.60 -6.88 -5.73
N PHE A 612 14.37 -6.38 -5.87
CA PHE A 612 13.52 -6.66 -7.01
C PHE A 612 14.13 -6.03 -8.28
N PRO A 613 14.24 -6.80 -9.38
CA PRO A 613 14.89 -6.30 -10.59
C PRO A 613 14.18 -5.07 -11.14
N LYS A 614 14.95 -4.11 -11.63
CA LYS A 614 14.40 -2.93 -12.31
C LYS A 614 14.13 -3.23 -13.79
N PRO A 615 13.04 -2.71 -14.36
CA PRO A 615 12.77 -2.81 -15.79
C PRO A 615 13.88 -2.14 -16.62
N PRO A 616 14.11 -2.58 -17.88
CA PRO A 616 13.35 -3.59 -18.63
C PRO A 616 13.67 -5.04 -18.21
N PHE A 617 12.63 -5.84 -17.95
CA PHE A 617 12.75 -7.21 -17.46
C PHE A 617 13.26 -8.16 -18.55
N LYS A 618 14.54 -8.52 -18.56
CA LYS A 618 15.04 -9.52 -19.51
C LYS A 618 14.73 -10.94 -19.01
N LYS A 619 14.45 -11.89 -19.91
CA LYS A 619 14.22 -13.31 -19.54
C LYS A 619 15.31 -13.87 -18.63
N LYS A 620 16.58 -13.55 -18.92
CA LYS A 620 17.74 -13.93 -18.10
C LYS A 620 17.67 -13.33 -16.68
N GLN A 621 17.34 -12.04 -16.57
CA GLN A 621 17.21 -11.34 -15.29
C GLN A 621 16.07 -11.92 -14.43
N ILE A 622 14.93 -12.25 -15.06
CA ILE A 622 13.80 -12.93 -14.39
C ILE A 622 14.24 -14.28 -13.83
N SER A 623 14.92 -15.09 -14.66
CA SER A 623 15.40 -16.41 -14.26
C SER A 623 16.43 -16.34 -13.14
N GLU A 624 17.43 -15.46 -13.24
CA GLU A 624 18.46 -15.27 -12.20
C GLU A 624 17.84 -14.83 -10.87
N TYR A 625 16.86 -13.92 -10.92
CA TYR A 625 16.14 -13.47 -9.72
C TYR A 625 15.32 -14.61 -9.10
N ASN A 626 14.53 -15.36 -9.89
CA ASN A 626 13.74 -16.47 -9.38
C ASN A 626 14.63 -17.59 -8.79
N GLU A 627 15.76 -17.93 -9.42
CA GLU A 627 16.71 -18.91 -8.86
C GLU A 627 17.29 -18.45 -7.52
N ARG A 628 17.66 -17.17 -7.42
CA ARG A 628 18.14 -16.60 -6.17
C ARG A 628 17.08 -16.65 -5.08
N VAL A 629 15.85 -16.26 -5.38
CA VAL A 629 14.73 -16.32 -4.44
C VAL A 629 14.46 -17.76 -3.98
N LYS A 630 14.49 -18.74 -4.89
CA LYS A 630 14.38 -20.16 -4.54
C LYS A 630 15.52 -20.66 -3.64
N SER A 631 16.74 -20.18 -3.87
CA SER A 631 17.88 -20.50 -2.99
C SER A 631 17.69 -19.91 -1.59
N LEU A 632 17.22 -18.66 -1.50
CA LEU A 632 16.97 -17.98 -0.22
C LEU A 632 15.80 -18.63 0.54
N SER A 633 14.77 -19.10 -0.15
CA SER A 633 13.61 -19.71 0.49
C SER A 633 13.91 -21.07 1.15
N LYS A 634 14.97 -21.75 0.73
CA LYS A 634 15.45 -23.01 1.33
C LYS A 634 16.21 -22.79 2.64
N ASP A 635 16.80 -21.61 2.86
CA ASP A 635 17.59 -21.32 4.06
C ASP A 635 16.72 -20.87 5.25
N ARG A 636 16.03 -21.82 5.88
CA ARG A 636 15.13 -21.57 7.02
C ARG A 636 15.87 -21.15 8.29
N ALA A 637 17.05 -21.74 8.52
CA ALA A 637 17.87 -21.42 9.69
C ALA A 637 18.49 -20.03 9.58
N GLY A 638 19.02 -19.66 8.40
CA GLY A 638 19.53 -18.32 8.14
C GLY A 638 18.45 -17.24 8.21
N LEU A 639 17.22 -17.54 7.78
CA LEU A 639 16.07 -16.64 7.96
C LEU A 639 15.82 -16.34 9.45
N ARG A 640 15.76 -17.36 10.29
CA ARG A 640 15.59 -17.20 11.75
C ARG A 640 16.71 -16.36 12.36
N LYS A 641 17.96 -16.67 11.99
CA LYS A 641 19.13 -15.93 12.47
C LYS A 641 19.09 -14.45 12.04
N LYS A 642 18.77 -14.16 10.77
CA LYS A 642 18.63 -12.78 10.29
C LYS A 642 17.56 -11.99 11.05
N TRP A 643 16.45 -12.63 11.42
CA TRP A 643 15.44 -12.01 12.28
C TRP A 643 16.00 -11.68 13.67
N GLN A 644 16.73 -12.62 14.28
CA GLN A 644 17.38 -12.39 15.58
C GLN A 644 18.37 -11.24 15.51
N ASP A 645 19.29 -11.26 14.54
CA ASP A 645 20.33 -10.24 14.37
C ASP A 645 19.71 -8.85 14.11
N ALA A 646 18.67 -8.75 13.26
CA ALA A 646 17.97 -7.49 12.99
C ALA A 646 17.17 -6.96 14.19
N LEU A 647 16.73 -7.81 15.12
CA LEU A 647 15.95 -7.43 16.31
C LEU A 647 16.82 -7.12 17.53
N VAL A 648 18.07 -7.60 17.57
CA VAL A 648 19.04 -7.39 18.66
C VAL A 648 19.52 -5.94 18.77
N VAL A 649 19.34 -5.12 17.72
CA VAL A 649 19.82 -3.73 17.66
C VAL A 649 19.01 -2.74 18.52
N ALA A 650 17.90 -3.13 19.17
CA ALA A 650 17.11 -2.19 19.96
C ALA A 650 16.38 -2.77 21.17
N ASP A 651 16.60 -2.18 22.36
CA ASP A 651 15.76 -2.37 23.54
C ASP A 651 14.32 -1.86 23.31
N GLN A 652 14.15 -0.84 22.45
CA GLN A 652 12.86 -0.33 21.97
C GLN A 652 12.93 -0.07 20.46
N LEU A 653 12.08 -0.76 19.68
CA LEU A 653 12.00 -0.65 18.23
C LEU A 653 11.16 0.57 17.85
N GLU A 654 11.66 1.41 16.94
CA GLU A 654 10.92 2.54 16.40
C GLU A 654 10.75 2.38 14.89
N ILE A 655 9.49 2.37 14.42
CA ILE A 655 9.21 2.46 12.98
C ILE A 655 9.32 3.93 12.57
N VAL A 656 10.07 4.20 11.52
CA VAL A 656 10.18 5.52 10.90
C VAL A 656 9.75 5.47 9.44
N THR A 657 9.05 6.51 8.98
CA THR A 657 8.74 6.71 7.57
C THR A 657 9.80 7.63 6.96
N GLU A 658 10.64 7.09 6.08
CA GLU A 658 11.71 7.78 5.40
C GLU A 658 11.27 8.33 4.05
N VAL A 659 11.73 9.54 3.75
CA VAL A 659 11.56 10.18 2.44
C VAL A 659 12.91 10.34 1.78
N ALA A 660 13.08 9.69 0.64
CA ALA A 660 14.27 9.80 -0.19
C ALA A 660 14.16 11.00 -1.13
N THR A 661 15.21 11.81 -1.18
CA THR A 661 15.36 12.91 -2.14
C THR A 661 16.76 12.90 -2.76
N GLN A 662 16.83 13.27 -4.04
CA GLN A 662 18.10 13.42 -4.75
C GLN A 662 18.89 14.65 -4.25
N LYS A 663 20.22 14.50 -4.14
CA LYS A 663 21.13 15.57 -3.71
C LYS A 663 20.96 16.89 -4.46
N GLN A 664 20.61 16.84 -5.74
CA GLN A 664 20.50 18.00 -6.64
C GLN A 664 19.27 18.87 -6.36
N LYS A 665 18.20 18.32 -5.76
CA LYS A 665 16.97 19.05 -5.44
C LYS A 665 17.05 19.85 -4.14
N ILE A 666 18.01 19.50 -3.28
CA ILE A 666 18.15 20.10 -1.94
C ILE A 666 18.55 21.58 -2.09
N PRO A 667 17.79 22.52 -1.50
CA PRO A 667 18.07 23.95 -1.60
C PRO A 667 19.53 24.30 -1.28
N VAL A 668 20.19 25.03 -2.17
CA VAL A 668 21.59 25.47 -2.01
C VAL A 668 21.73 26.81 -1.29
N MET A 669 20.63 27.47 -0.91
CA MET A 669 20.66 28.82 -0.35
C MET A 669 21.50 28.94 0.92
N LEU A 670 21.41 27.97 1.85
CA LEU A 670 22.25 27.94 3.06
C LEU A 670 23.75 27.84 2.74
N LEU A 671 24.11 27.10 1.69
CA LEU A 671 25.50 26.99 1.22
C LEU A 671 25.98 28.32 0.61
N LEU A 672 25.14 28.95 -0.21
CA LEU A 672 25.45 30.25 -0.82
C LEU A 672 25.57 31.36 0.21
N ASP A 673 24.72 31.37 1.23
CA ASP A 673 24.83 32.30 2.37
C ASP A 673 26.14 32.08 3.12
N ALA A 674 26.47 30.84 3.47
CA ALA A 674 27.74 30.52 4.13
C ALA A 674 28.97 30.95 3.29
N LEU A 675 28.94 30.74 1.97
CA LEU A 675 29.99 31.23 1.06
C LEU A 675 30.12 32.75 1.06
N LYS A 676 29.01 33.51 1.17
CA LYS A 676 29.07 34.97 1.31
C LYS A 676 29.76 35.38 2.60
N TRP A 677 29.43 34.74 3.72
CA TRP A 677 30.09 35.00 5.01
C TRP A 677 31.59 34.72 4.96
N VAL A 678 32.02 33.63 4.30
CA VAL A 678 33.44 33.33 4.09
C VAL A 678 34.13 34.40 3.22
N ARG A 679 33.49 34.87 2.15
CA ARG A 679 34.05 35.95 1.31
C ARG A 679 34.14 37.27 2.07
N MET A 680 33.12 37.61 2.86
CA MET A 680 33.11 38.82 3.69
C MET A 680 34.18 38.76 4.78
N SER A 681 34.36 37.62 5.43
CA SER A 681 35.39 37.45 6.46
C SER A 681 36.80 37.52 5.88
N LEU A 682 37.04 36.93 4.71
CA LEU A 682 38.32 37.07 3.98
C LEU A 682 38.59 38.52 3.56
N LEU A 683 37.57 39.25 3.11
CA LEU A 683 37.71 40.66 2.73
C LEU A 683 38.00 41.54 3.94
N LEU A 684 37.31 41.33 5.06
CA LEU A 684 37.59 42.04 6.32
C LEU A 684 39.01 41.75 6.83
N LEU A 685 39.44 40.49 6.79
CA LEU A 685 40.81 40.09 7.14
C LEU A 685 41.84 40.73 6.21
N ALA A 686 41.57 40.81 4.91
CA ALA A 686 42.47 41.44 3.95
C ALA A 686 42.59 42.95 4.19
N VAL A 687 41.48 43.65 4.48
CA VAL A 687 41.48 45.07 4.83
C VAL A 687 42.25 45.31 6.12
N ASP A 688 42.00 44.51 7.16
CA ASP A 688 42.72 44.57 8.44
C ASP A 688 44.23 44.34 8.27
N LEU A 689 44.64 43.34 7.48
CA LEU A 689 46.04 43.07 7.17
C LEU A 689 46.70 44.20 6.37
N LEU A 690 45.94 44.86 5.48
CA LEU A 690 46.40 46.04 4.73
C LEU A 690 46.60 47.24 5.66
N VAL A 691 45.69 47.47 6.62
CA VAL A 691 45.85 48.52 7.65
C VAL A 691 47.10 48.28 8.51
N LEU A 692 47.38 47.03 8.88
CA LEU A 692 48.60 46.65 9.62
C LEU A 692 49.88 46.87 8.79
N LEU A 693 49.86 46.51 7.49
CA LEU A 693 51.01 46.67 6.58
C LEU A 693 51.40 48.13 6.36
N PHE A 694 50.42 49.03 6.24
CA PHE A 694 50.67 50.46 5.97
C PHE A 694 51.05 51.28 7.21
N ARG A 695 51.30 50.65 8.37
CA ARG A 695 51.72 51.30 9.63
C ARG A 695 50.92 52.57 9.97
N LEU A 696 49.62 52.58 9.72
CA LEU A 696 48.75 53.58 10.36
C LEU A 696 48.87 53.31 11.86
N ARG A 697 49.53 54.22 12.61
CA ARG A 697 49.78 54.10 14.05
C ARG A 697 48.46 54.08 14.83
N LEU A 698 47.76 52.96 14.80
CA LEU A 698 46.69 52.62 15.73
C LEU A 698 47.27 51.56 16.66
N ILE A 699 47.64 52.02 17.85
CA ILE A 699 48.14 51.20 18.95
C ILE A 699 47.02 50.25 19.37
N GLY A 700 47.26 48.93 19.30
CA GLY A 700 46.45 47.92 20.02
C GLY A 700 45.21 47.38 19.30
N VAL A 701 45.30 47.00 18.02
CA VAL A 701 44.17 46.45 17.24
C VAL A 701 44.16 44.90 17.18
N TRP A 702 44.99 44.23 17.99
CA TRP A 702 45.06 42.76 18.07
C TRP A 702 43.72 42.07 18.38
N TRP A 703 42.79 42.78 19.03
CA TRP A 703 41.44 42.28 19.28
C TRP A 703 40.57 42.27 18.02
N LEU A 704 40.82 43.16 17.06
CA LEU A 704 40.08 43.25 15.80
C LEU A 704 40.58 42.20 14.80
N THR A 705 41.90 41.96 14.75
CA THR A 705 42.48 40.82 14.02
C THR A 705 41.94 39.49 14.59
N ALA A 706 41.91 39.36 15.93
CA ALA A 706 41.33 38.21 16.60
C ALA A 706 39.82 38.06 16.30
N ALA A 707 39.06 39.16 16.27
CA ALA A 707 37.64 39.14 15.91
C ALA A 707 37.42 38.73 14.44
N CYS A 708 38.24 39.22 13.49
CA CYS A 708 38.20 38.82 12.09
C CYS A 708 38.56 37.33 11.92
N LEU A 709 39.54 36.82 12.66
CA LEU A 709 39.90 35.40 12.67
C LEU A 709 38.78 34.53 13.27
N LEU A 710 38.20 34.92 14.41
CA LEU A 710 37.05 34.22 15.01
C LEU A 710 35.85 34.19 14.07
N PHE A 711 35.60 35.31 13.38
CA PHE A 711 34.54 35.41 12.38
C PHE A 711 34.82 34.56 11.13
N LEU A 712 36.08 34.47 10.67
CA LEU A 712 36.51 33.56 9.61
C LEU A 712 36.33 32.10 10.03
N VAL A 713 36.69 31.74 11.28
CA VAL A 713 36.48 30.39 11.83
C VAL A 713 34.99 30.06 11.89
N PHE A 714 34.15 30.98 12.39
CA PHE A 714 32.70 30.84 12.39
C PHE A 714 32.12 30.67 10.98
N ALA A 715 32.54 31.51 10.03
CA ALA A 715 32.08 31.45 8.63
C ALA A 715 32.53 30.15 7.94
N SER A 716 33.76 29.72 8.17
CA SER A 716 34.32 28.48 7.62
C SER A 716 33.64 27.25 8.22
N TRP A 717 33.37 27.26 9.52
CA TRP A 717 32.58 26.21 10.18
C TRP A 717 31.16 26.12 9.62
N ARG A 718 30.48 27.28 9.44
CA ARG A 718 29.16 27.37 8.81
C ARG A 718 29.20 26.83 7.37
N TYR A 719 30.24 27.15 6.61
CA TYR A 719 30.45 26.64 5.26
C TYR A 719 30.64 25.12 5.24
N LEU A 720 31.52 24.57 6.09
CA LEU A 720 31.71 23.12 6.20
C LEU A 720 30.42 22.39 6.58
N ARG A 721 29.63 22.97 7.50
CA ARG A 721 28.33 22.43 7.90
C ARG A 721 27.33 22.36 6.74
N TYR A 722 27.17 23.45 5.97
CA TYR A 722 26.18 23.50 4.89
C TYR A 722 26.69 23.04 3.51
N LYS A 723 27.99 22.78 3.38
CA LYS A 723 28.56 22.06 2.22
C LYS A 723 27.94 20.67 2.11
N SER A 724 27.67 20.03 3.25
CA SER A 724 26.97 18.75 3.29
C SER A 724 25.48 18.91 2.94
N PRO A 725 24.95 18.23 1.90
CA PRO A 725 23.53 18.22 1.59
C PRO A 725 22.68 17.65 2.75
N TYR A 726 23.25 16.78 3.58
CA TYR A 726 22.64 16.23 4.79
C TYR A 726 22.13 17.32 5.73
N LYS A 727 23.00 18.25 6.13
CA LYS A 727 22.65 19.30 7.10
C LYS A 727 21.67 20.31 6.51
N ARG A 728 21.67 20.47 5.19
CA ARG A 728 20.69 21.30 4.47
C ARG A 728 19.31 20.66 4.48
N LEU A 729 19.22 19.36 4.19
CA LEU A 729 17.95 18.63 4.27
C LEU A 729 17.44 18.54 5.71
N GLN A 730 18.31 18.30 6.69
CA GLN A 730 17.94 18.28 8.11
C GLN A 730 17.34 19.63 8.53
N SER A 731 17.97 20.74 8.12
CA SER A 731 17.44 22.08 8.40
C SER A 731 16.12 22.36 7.67
N LEU A 732 15.92 21.81 6.47
CA LEU A 732 14.66 21.95 5.74
C LEU A 732 13.54 21.17 6.42
N GLY A 733 13.79 19.90 6.73
CA GLY A 733 12.85 19.05 7.43
C GLY A 733 12.46 19.65 8.79
N GLU A 734 13.41 20.21 9.55
CA GLU A 734 13.09 20.84 10.84
C GLU A 734 12.17 22.06 10.68
N GLN A 735 12.28 22.84 9.59
CA GLN A 735 11.32 23.92 9.32
C GLN A 735 9.95 23.39 8.91
N ILE A 736 9.90 22.29 8.15
CA ILE A 736 8.65 21.61 7.80
C ILE A 736 7.97 21.05 9.07
N ARG A 737 8.74 20.43 9.98
CA ARG A 737 8.25 19.95 11.29
C ARG A 737 7.63 21.10 12.10
N LYS A 738 8.33 22.23 12.20
CA LYS A 738 7.82 23.42 12.90
C LYS A 738 6.54 23.97 12.27
N ALA A 739 6.45 23.99 10.95
CA ALA A 739 5.23 24.40 10.26
C ALA A 739 4.06 23.46 10.58
N LEU A 740 4.30 22.14 10.61
CA LEU A 740 3.28 21.16 10.96
C LEU A 740 2.83 21.25 12.44
N LEU A 741 3.76 21.52 13.36
CA LEU A 741 3.45 21.78 14.77
C LEU A 741 2.61 23.05 14.95
N ASP A 742 2.97 24.15 14.30
CA ASP A 742 2.23 25.43 14.38
C ASP A 742 0.79 25.29 13.85
N SER A 743 0.60 24.48 12.80
CA SER A 743 -0.74 24.18 12.27
C SER A 743 -1.56 23.20 13.13
N GLY A 744 -1.00 22.64 14.21
CA GLY A 744 -1.66 21.64 15.05
C GLY A 744 -1.82 20.28 14.37
N HIS A 745 -1.01 20.01 13.34
CA HIS A 745 -1.04 18.75 12.61
C HIS A 745 -0.21 17.65 13.25
N LEU A 746 0.85 18.03 13.99
CA LEU A 746 1.62 17.12 14.84
C LEU A 746 1.14 17.25 16.28
N THR A 747 0.97 16.12 16.95
CA THR A 747 0.54 16.08 18.36
C THR A 747 1.71 16.11 19.33
N ASP A 748 2.90 15.63 18.92
CA ASP A 748 4.10 15.55 19.75
C ASP A 748 5.15 16.64 19.42
N ASP A 749 5.41 17.51 20.41
CA ASP A 749 6.40 18.58 20.33
C ASP A 749 7.86 18.09 20.47
N GLN A 750 8.08 16.90 21.02
CA GLN A 750 9.39 16.31 21.27
C GLN A 750 10.00 15.61 20.05
N SER A 751 9.22 15.42 18.99
CA SER A 751 9.65 14.83 17.72
C SER A 751 10.87 15.56 17.11
N ARG A 752 11.77 14.86 16.40
CA ARG A 752 12.98 15.45 15.80
C ARG A 752 13.25 14.92 14.41
N VAL A 753 13.76 15.77 13.52
CA VAL A 753 14.13 15.35 12.17
C VAL A 753 15.53 14.75 12.13
N HIS A 754 15.59 13.50 11.69
CA HIS A 754 16.81 12.79 11.36
C HIS A 754 16.95 12.64 9.85
N VAL A 755 18.21 12.62 9.41
CA VAL A 755 18.58 12.44 8.01
C VAL A 755 19.64 11.35 7.97
N GLU A 756 19.65 10.57 6.89
CA GLU A 756 20.66 9.53 6.62
C GLU A 756 21.04 9.54 5.13
N GLU A 757 22.23 9.00 4.85
CA GLU A 757 22.74 8.86 3.49
C GLU A 757 22.85 7.39 3.12
N ASP A 758 22.23 7.02 2.00
CA ASP A 758 22.53 5.76 1.36
C ASP A 758 23.75 5.94 0.45
N LYS A 759 24.83 5.24 0.80
CA LYS A 759 26.12 5.34 0.12
C LYS A 759 26.08 4.73 -1.30
N GLU A 760 25.12 3.85 -1.59
CA GLU A 760 25.06 3.14 -2.88
C GLU A 760 24.26 3.91 -3.93
N ASN A 761 23.14 4.55 -3.55
CA ASN A 761 22.20 5.15 -4.50
C ASN A 761 22.28 6.69 -4.63
N TYR A 762 23.22 7.36 -3.95
CA TYR A 762 23.31 8.83 -3.89
C TYR A 762 22.03 9.53 -3.40
N MET A 763 21.12 8.80 -2.77
CA MET A 763 19.87 9.30 -2.20
C MET A 763 20.08 9.68 -0.74
N ILE A 764 19.38 10.73 -0.30
CA ILE A 764 19.38 11.17 1.09
C ILE A 764 17.97 10.97 1.64
N PHE A 765 17.89 10.29 2.78
CA PHE A 765 16.64 9.96 3.45
C PHE A 765 16.41 10.91 4.62
N ALA A 766 15.19 11.40 4.79
CA ALA A 766 14.77 12.18 5.95
C ALA A 766 13.57 11.52 6.62
N TYR A 767 13.56 11.48 7.95
CA TYR A 767 12.46 10.92 8.73
C TYR A 767 12.28 11.66 10.06
N LEU A 768 11.11 11.46 10.67
CA LEU A 768 10.78 11.96 12.00
C LEU A 768 11.05 10.87 13.05
N LYS A 769 11.83 11.21 14.07
CA LYS A 769 12.08 10.41 15.26
C LYS A 769 11.20 10.92 16.40
N GLY A 770 10.56 10.03 17.16
CA GLY A 770 9.47 10.39 18.07
C GLY A 770 8.14 10.67 17.33
N GLY A 771 7.10 11.02 18.08
CA GLY A 771 5.75 11.19 17.55
C GLY A 771 5.02 9.88 17.22
N SER A 772 3.71 10.01 16.96
CA SER A 772 2.86 8.91 16.53
C SER A 772 3.22 8.42 15.12
N MET A 773 2.77 7.21 14.74
CA MET A 773 2.98 6.71 13.37
C MET A 773 2.34 7.62 12.31
N ARG A 774 1.21 8.26 12.66
CA ARG A 774 0.57 9.30 11.84
C ARG A 774 1.46 10.52 11.66
N ASP A 775 2.10 11.01 12.72
CA ASP A 775 3.01 12.17 12.66
C ASP A 775 4.17 11.92 11.68
N LYS A 776 4.71 10.70 11.73
CA LYS A 776 5.79 10.24 10.85
C LYS A 776 5.34 10.16 9.39
N GLU A 777 4.16 9.61 9.13
CA GLU A 777 3.56 9.54 7.79
C GLU A 777 3.28 10.95 7.24
N LEU A 778 2.68 11.81 8.05
CA LEU A 778 2.32 13.16 7.65
C LEU A 778 3.55 14.02 7.33
N PHE A 779 4.59 13.91 8.17
CA PHE A 779 5.89 14.53 7.89
C PHE A 779 6.48 14.01 6.58
N ALA A 780 6.47 12.69 6.39
CA ALA A 780 7.02 12.07 5.18
C ALA A 780 6.26 12.50 3.92
N GLN A 781 4.93 12.49 3.95
CA GLN A 781 4.08 12.97 2.87
C GLN A 781 4.37 14.45 2.55
N THR A 782 4.44 15.30 3.57
CA THR A 782 4.68 16.75 3.40
C THR A 782 6.04 17.02 2.73
N VAL A 783 7.09 16.34 3.17
CA VAL A 783 8.43 16.44 2.56
C VAL A 783 8.42 15.87 1.14
N GLY A 784 7.74 14.75 0.91
CA GLY A 784 7.60 14.12 -0.42
C GLY A 784 6.89 15.04 -1.42
N GLU A 785 5.75 15.63 -1.02
CA GLU A 785 4.98 16.57 -1.83
C GLU A 785 5.78 17.84 -2.14
N PHE A 786 6.56 18.36 -1.20
CA PHE A 786 7.41 19.53 -1.42
C PHE A 786 8.41 19.33 -2.57
N PHE A 787 8.95 18.11 -2.71
CA PHE A 787 9.90 17.74 -3.78
C PHE A 787 9.25 17.13 -5.02
N ALA A 788 7.93 16.96 -5.02
CA ALA A 788 7.17 16.40 -6.12
C ALA A 788 7.21 17.31 -7.37
N PRO A 789 7.08 16.74 -8.57
CA PRO A 789 6.96 17.54 -9.79
C PRO A 789 5.70 18.41 -9.76
N VAL A 790 5.80 19.59 -10.37
CA VAL A 790 4.67 20.52 -10.49
C VAL A 790 3.63 19.94 -11.45
N ASP A 791 2.37 19.92 -11.03
CA ASP A 791 1.21 19.41 -11.77
C ASP A 791 0.04 20.42 -11.69
N ASN A 792 -0.94 20.23 -10.80
CA ASN A 792 -2.12 21.10 -10.68
C ASN A 792 -2.27 21.71 -9.28
N GLN A 793 -1.19 22.25 -8.74
CA GLN A 793 -1.17 22.84 -7.41
C GLN A 793 -1.96 24.15 -7.37
N ARG A 794 -2.71 24.40 -6.29
CA ARG A 794 -3.42 25.66 -6.06
C ARG A 794 -2.49 26.84 -5.74
N TYR A 795 -1.38 26.54 -5.07
CA TYR A 795 -0.34 27.49 -4.74
C TYR A 795 1.03 26.93 -5.14
N LEU A 796 1.89 27.80 -5.66
CA LEU A 796 3.25 27.45 -6.08
C LEU A 796 4.26 28.42 -5.48
N LEU A 797 5.41 27.91 -5.03
CA LEU A 797 6.51 28.75 -4.57
C LEU A 797 7.41 29.07 -5.77
N LYS A 798 7.51 30.34 -6.16
CA LYS A 798 8.38 30.80 -7.25
C LYS A 798 9.58 31.58 -6.72
N ALA A 799 10.78 31.23 -7.17
CA ALA A 799 12.00 31.96 -6.81
C ALA A 799 12.00 33.38 -7.43
N GLU A 800 12.36 34.40 -6.66
CA GLU A 800 12.54 35.77 -7.21
C GLU A 800 13.71 35.84 -8.22
N LYS A 801 14.80 35.12 -7.91
CA LYS A 801 15.99 35.01 -8.76
C LYS A 801 16.53 33.58 -8.68
N VAL A 802 16.53 32.88 -9.81
CA VAL A 802 17.05 31.51 -9.91
C VAL A 802 18.58 31.58 -9.89
N ARG A 803 19.21 30.89 -8.93
CA ARG A 803 20.67 30.71 -8.88
C ARG A 803 21.05 29.31 -9.36
N GLN A 804 22.30 29.13 -9.78
CA GLN A 804 22.81 27.85 -10.25
C GLN A 804 22.66 26.78 -9.15
N GLY A 805 21.97 25.66 -9.47
CA GLY A 805 21.66 24.58 -8.52
C GLY A 805 20.44 24.82 -7.62
N GLN A 806 19.63 25.87 -7.86
CA GLN A 806 18.39 26.13 -7.14
C GLN A 806 17.18 25.80 -8.01
N SER A 807 16.19 25.09 -7.46
CA SER A 807 14.94 24.84 -8.18
C SER A 807 14.17 26.16 -8.39
N PRO A 808 13.70 26.47 -9.61
CA PRO A 808 12.90 27.67 -9.84
C PRO A 808 11.53 27.61 -9.14
N TYR A 809 11.02 26.40 -8.90
CA TYR A 809 9.69 26.14 -8.37
C TYR A 809 9.73 25.07 -7.28
N TYR A 810 8.95 25.27 -6.22
CA TYR A 810 8.62 24.24 -5.24
C TYR A 810 7.09 24.16 -5.06
N VAL A 811 6.61 22.97 -4.76
CA VAL A 811 5.20 22.70 -4.50
C VAL A 811 4.86 23.10 -3.06
N VAL A 812 3.70 23.73 -2.87
CA VAL A 812 3.09 23.86 -1.54
C VAL A 812 2.35 22.55 -1.25
N PRO A 813 2.69 21.84 -0.16
CA PRO A 813 2.01 20.59 0.20
C PRO A 813 0.51 20.79 0.39
N SER A 814 -0.27 19.76 0.07
CA SER A 814 -1.73 19.72 0.09
C SER A 814 -2.31 20.12 1.45
N LEU A 815 -1.63 19.80 2.55
CA LEU A 815 -2.01 20.20 3.91
C LEU A 815 -2.08 21.73 4.09
N PHE A 816 -1.24 22.47 3.39
CA PHE A 816 -1.12 23.93 3.51
C PHE A 816 -1.75 24.68 2.33
N ASP A 817 -2.35 23.99 1.35
CA ASP A 817 -2.84 24.60 0.11
C ASP A 817 -4.31 25.09 0.19
N LYS A 818 -5.02 24.79 1.29
CA LYS A 818 -6.44 25.10 1.47
C LYS A 818 -6.71 26.58 1.64
N ARG A 819 -5.87 27.29 2.41
CA ARG A 819 -6.01 28.73 2.67
C ARG A 819 -4.73 29.48 2.31
N LYS A 820 -4.88 30.69 1.74
CA LYS A 820 -3.73 31.54 1.39
C LYS A 820 -2.85 31.83 2.61
N GLU A 821 -3.46 32.03 3.77
CA GLU A 821 -2.75 32.32 5.03
C GLU A 821 -1.87 31.15 5.48
N GLU A 822 -2.35 29.91 5.36
CA GLU A 822 -1.58 28.70 5.70
C GLU A 822 -0.41 28.51 4.73
N ALA A 823 -0.66 28.66 3.43
CA ALA A 823 0.38 28.58 2.41
C ALA A 823 1.47 29.65 2.60
N GLN A 824 1.07 30.85 3.03
CA GLN A 824 2.00 31.94 3.34
C GLN A 824 2.80 31.66 4.61
N LYS A 825 2.15 31.21 5.68
CA LYS A 825 2.83 30.79 6.91
C LYS A 825 3.86 29.68 6.64
N PHE A 826 3.50 28.69 5.83
CA PHE A 826 4.41 27.63 5.41
C PHE A 826 5.66 28.19 4.71
N LEU A 827 5.47 29.12 3.77
CA LEU A 827 6.58 29.83 3.12
C LEU A 827 7.45 30.61 4.13
N ASP A 828 6.84 31.26 5.12
CA ASP A 828 7.56 32.04 6.13
C ASP A 828 8.48 31.15 6.98
N PHE A 829 8.03 29.96 7.36
CA PHE A 829 8.86 28.94 8.03
C PHE A 829 10.03 28.45 7.14
N LEU A 830 9.80 28.29 5.84
CA LEU A 830 10.81 27.77 4.91
C LEU A 830 11.84 28.82 4.46
N ARG A 831 11.48 30.11 4.51
CA ARG A 831 12.29 31.24 4.03
C ARG A 831 13.76 31.22 4.50
N PRO A 832 14.10 30.85 5.75
CA PRO A 832 15.50 30.74 6.20
C PRO A 832 16.31 29.68 5.43
N THR A 833 15.65 28.64 4.94
CA THR A 833 16.30 27.47 4.31
C THR A 833 16.31 27.54 2.79
N ILE A 834 15.18 27.92 2.18
CA ILE A 834 15.02 27.96 0.72
C ILE A 834 15.42 29.31 0.12
N GLY A 835 15.33 30.40 0.89
CA GLY A 835 15.61 31.76 0.43
C GLY A 835 14.36 32.53 0.01
N ARG A 836 14.53 33.52 -0.89
CA ARG A 836 13.45 34.41 -1.32
C ARG A 836 12.59 33.76 -2.40
N TYR A 837 11.48 33.18 -1.96
CA TYR A 837 10.37 32.73 -2.79
C TYR A 837 9.15 33.59 -2.51
N HIS A 838 8.28 33.73 -3.50
CA HIS A 838 6.96 34.30 -3.34
C HIS A 838 5.89 33.27 -3.68
N LEU A 839 4.75 33.42 -3.01
CA LEU A 839 3.59 32.56 -3.20
C LEU A 839 2.82 33.01 -4.45
N VAL A 840 2.63 32.10 -5.39
CA VAL A 840 1.86 32.33 -6.62
C VAL A 840 0.53 31.58 -6.51
N TYR A 841 -0.58 32.31 -6.62
CA TYR A 841 -1.90 31.71 -6.72
C TYR A 841 -2.20 31.34 -8.16
N THR A 842 -2.28 30.04 -8.44
CA THR A 842 -2.25 29.49 -9.80
C THR A 842 -3.59 29.55 -10.51
N ARG A 843 -4.66 30.02 -9.87
CA ARG A 843 -6.01 30.09 -10.49
C ARG A 843 -6.30 31.40 -11.21
N THR A 844 -5.45 32.40 -11.06
CA THR A 844 -5.52 33.66 -11.85
C THR A 844 -4.87 33.49 -13.22
N GLU A 845 -5.25 34.29 -14.22
CA GLU A 845 -4.66 34.20 -15.56
C GLU A 845 -3.12 34.26 -15.53
N ALA A 846 -2.55 35.23 -14.79
CA ALA A 846 -1.10 35.35 -14.59
C ALA A 846 -0.50 34.15 -13.86
N GLY A 847 -1.20 33.60 -12.86
CA GLY A 847 -0.75 32.42 -12.11
C GLY A 847 -0.80 31.12 -12.91
N ARG A 848 -1.82 30.94 -13.75
CA ARG A 848 -1.97 29.78 -14.64
C ARG A 848 -0.85 29.72 -15.67
N LYS A 849 -0.41 30.88 -16.21
CA LYS A 849 0.78 30.98 -17.08
C LYS A 849 2.06 30.50 -16.37
N ILE A 850 2.25 30.91 -15.12
CA ILE A 850 3.41 30.48 -14.30
C ILE A 850 3.35 28.97 -14.00
N LEU A 851 2.16 28.44 -13.67
CA LEU A 851 1.97 27.02 -13.43
C LEU A 851 2.35 26.20 -14.68
N LEU A 852 1.91 26.65 -15.85
CA LEU A 852 2.22 26.02 -17.14
C LEU A 852 3.72 26.00 -17.42
N GLU A 853 4.41 27.13 -17.24
CA GLU A 853 5.86 27.23 -17.37
C GLU A 853 6.58 26.26 -16.42
N ALA A 854 6.11 26.16 -15.17
CA ALA A 854 6.66 25.27 -14.16
C ALA A 854 6.46 23.79 -14.51
N ARG A 855 5.28 23.41 -15.03
CA ARG A 855 4.99 22.04 -15.47
C ARG A 855 5.90 21.61 -16.62
N ILE A 856 6.10 22.46 -17.62
CA ILE A 856 6.97 22.15 -18.77
C ILE A 856 8.41 21.90 -18.29
N LYS A 857 8.92 22.75 -17.38
CA LYS A 857 10.25 22.56 -16.79
C LYS A 857 10.35 21.30 -15.93
N ALA A 858 9.33 20.99 -15.12
CA ALA A 858 9.29 19.76 -14.32
C ALA A 858 9.30 18.50 -15.23
N LEU A 859 8.55 18.53 -16.33
CA LEU A 859 8.48 17.40 -17.28
C LEU A 859 9.78 17.17 -18.07
N SER A 860 10.60 18.21 -18.26
CA SER A 860 11.94 18.05 -18.86
C SER A 860 12.94 17.35 -17.92
N ASN A 861 12.68 17.36 -16.60
CA ASN A 861 13.50 16.69 -15.58
C ASN A 861 12.88 15.34 -15.20
N LYS A 862 13.03 14.34 -16.07
CA LYS A 862 12.35 13.02 -15.98
C LYS A 862 12.67 12.17 -14.72
N ASN A 863 13.62 12.55 -13.86
CA ASN A 863 14.05 11.75 -12.69
C ASN A 863 13.38 12.18 -11.37
N ASP A 864 12.21 12.83 -11.43
CA ASP A 864 11.72 13.72 -10.36
C ASP A 864 10.93 13.08 -9.20
N ARG A 865 10.85 11.75 -9.07
CA ARG A 865 10.08 11.11 -7.98
C ARG A 865 10.84 11.09 -6.65
N ALA A 866 10.22 11.60 -5.58
CA ALA A 866 10.60 11.27 -4.21
C ALA A 866 10.11 9.84 -3.89
N LEU A 867 10.92 9.05 -3.20
CA LEU A 867 10.55 7.69 -2.76
C LEU A 867 10.24 7.74 -1.27
N THR A 868 9.14 7.15 -0.84
CA THR A 868 8.82 6.97 0.59
C THR A 868 8.96 5.49 0.95
N LYS A 869 9.58 5.19 2.10
CA LYS A 869 9.70 3.81 2.63
C LYS A 869 9.63 3.80 4.15
N LYS A 870 9.11 2.74 4.77
CA LYS A 870 9.13 2.57 6.23
C LYS A 870 10.29 1.67 6.62
N LYS A 871 10.99 1.99 7.71
CA LYS A 871 12.14 1.23 8.21
C LYS A 871 12.09 1.13 9.73
N VAL A 872 12.48 -0.01 10.28
CA VAL A 872 12.62 -0.22 11.73
C VAL A 872 14.02 0.23 12.14
N LYS A 873 14.09 1.06 13.18
CA LYS A 873 15.34 1.58 13.75
C LYS A 873 15.36 1.47 15.26
N SER A 874 16.56 1.59 15.81
CA SER A 874 16.76 1.68 17.25
C SER A 874 16.43 3.07 17.76
N LEU A 875 15.80 3.17 18.93
CA LEU A 875 15.60 4.45 19.63
C LEU A 875 16.93 5.11 20.07
N LEU A 876 18.03 4.35 20.12
CA LEU A 876 19.34 4.83 20.57
C LEU A 876 20.28 5.28 19.43
N GLU A 877 19.99 4.93 18.17
CA GLU A 877 20.66 5.45 16.96
C GLU A 877 20.04 6.77 16.50
#